data_AF-A0A2G4F887-F1
#
_entry.id   AF-A0A2G4F887-F1
#
_cell.length_a   1.000
_cell.length_b   1.000
_cell.length_c   1.000
_cell.angle_alpha   90.00
_cell.angle_beta   90.00
_cell.angle_gamma   90.00
#
_symmetry.space_group_name_H-M   'P 1'
#
loop_
_entity.id
_entity.type
_entity.pdbx_description
1 polymer ?
#
loop_
_entity_poly.entity_id
_entity_poly.type
_entity_poly.pdbx_seq_one_letter_code
_entity_poly.pdbx_strand_id
1 'polypeptide(L)'
;MSTSAERKRNLGRVPVKWIVLVCYVLLVLVSRWVTSADRQPKPELAHAVQIESANPAHSSSALPVVVVPSLPDRGEHAWSKTDLVVKPDGFPGLGQVYVVRWPTALHRSRDSMAADHVAADMLKAIESRLGAGRFHVVGEGLGGVVALEIAKKHPERVASLTLVSAPGAQEYTLLGNAVANKFVYFFHHIPFVLFDVATPHFGLADRLPYNRGYSGVFFDSDLSGAKAMLRAWDGPVFIVHGKSDWITPVDAARYSARLMPQARLLELEGGHGREVAQAASEDIRRFIADVEAGKAPRRTAPVPMAESYPDLVVSDGARFWILILIIILCTFVAEDPTCLAAGLLAAEGIIGFWWAALACTVGIFTGDMVLYALGRWLGRGALRRAPLKWIVKEHEIDRMAGWFGSPRGMLVIVSSRFIPASRVPTFVTAGILRLGLPRLSLLLFTAALVWTPVLMLLGSTLGPPFMEQFPRYKHYAAWIVLGLFAFIWFFTHWVVPAMTWRGRREIVMKVRGLMQPSLWPGWLLYLPVRLGIVLLSLRHRRLTAFASANPALGRVGGFVGDAKSLLLRPFQRDSRCCPTLALSLEDPSDERVKDAAAFAACHGFPVVFKPEVAEDGAGLRFVHTQEQLERLVRGAAEDFLLQKFISGFEFEVVWRRNPGKDDGSIMAIVQKRDVTVRGDGEQTLEELIWLDEVAVSRANLFLRCHARDLNRVIPAGQKVTLNLTGSYGHGARCLHRHDLITVELDTAVTQFAKRFPGLHFARFDLRANSIEDLKAGRFTVTEVGGCCHVSSLLRDESLRFSRSYEAVWGQLRACLEAGAYNLSQKVRPVPLDELMARWSQARSRHDEFAVSEEL
;
A
#
# COMPACT_ATOMS: atom_id res chain seq x y z
N MET A 1 -19.27 5.35 -40.91
CA MET A 1 -20.04 4.90 -39.73
C MET A 1 -19.35 3.66 -39.20
N SER A 2 -18.69 3.74 -38.04
CA SER A 2 -17.98 2.60 -37.43
C SER A 2 -19.00 1.70 -36.71
N THR A 3 -18.96 0.41 -37.01
CA THR A 3 -19.88 -0.61 -36.48
C THR A 3 -19.67 -0.79 -34.97
N SER A 4 -20.73 -1.15 -34.24
CA SER A 4 -20.72 -1.23 -32.77
C SER A 4 -19.71 -2.24 -32.18
N ALA A 5 -19.09 -3.07 -33.03
CA ALA A 5 -18.01 -3.99 -32.67
C ALA A 5 -16.67 -3.29 -32.37
N GLU A 6 -16.35 -2.19 -33.07
CA GLU A 6 -15.11 -1.42 -32.81
C GLU A 6 -15.20 -0.60 -31.52
N ARG A 7 -16.38 -0.06 -31.18
CA ARG A 7 -16.61 0.63 -29.90
C ARG A 7 -16.34 -0.27 -28.69
N LYS A 8 -16.50 -1.59 -28.82
CA LYS A 8 -16.24 -2.54 -27.73
C LYS A 8 -14.76 -2.91 -27.56
N ARG A 9 -13.89 -2.68 -28.56
CA ARG A 9 -12.45 -2.98 -28.44
C ARG A 9 -11.63 -1.84 -27.81
N ASN A 10 -12.08 -0.59 -27.94
CA ASN A 10 -11.29 0.62 -27.58
C ASN A 10 -11.81 1.41 -26.37
N LEU A 11 -12.80 0.92 -25.63
CA LEU A 11 -13.00 1.38 -24.25
C LEU A 11 -11.78 0.92 -23.46
N GLY A 12 -10.86 1.88 -23.24
CA GLY A 12 -9.63 1.68 -22.47
C GLY A 12 -9.97 0.81 -21.28
N ARG A 13 -9.42 -0.41 -21.28
CA ARG A 13 -9.52 -1.30 -20.12
C ARG A 13 -8.94 -0.50 -18.97
N VAL A 14 -9.79 0.15 -18.16
CA VAL A 14 -9.47 0.39 -16.76
C VAL A 14 -8.94 -0.96 -16.33
N PRO A 15 -7.63 -1.09 -16.05
CA PRO A 15 -7.00 -2.39 -15.92
C PRO A 15 -7.91 -3.22 -15.03
N VAL A 16 -8.35 -4.40 -15.48
CA VAL A 16 -9.43 -5.14 -14.79
C VAL A 16 -9.19 -5.19 -13.28
N LYS A 17 -7.92 -5.23 -12.86
CA LYS A 17 -7.43 -5.00 -11.48
C LYS A 17 -7.97 -3.76 -10.75
N TRP A 18 -8.04 -2.57 -11.36
CA TRP A 18 -8.58 -1.34 -10.77
C TRP A 18 -10.11 -1.37 -10.72
N ILE A 19 -10.79 -1.95 -11.71
CA ILE A 19 -12.24 -2.19 -11.62
C ILE A 19 -12.53 -3.17 -10.48
N VAL A 20 -11.81 -4.29 -10.43
CA VAL A 20 -11.95 -5.30 -9.37
C VAL A 20 -11.63 -4.70 -8.00
N LEU A 21 -10.58 -3.88 -7.88
CA LEU A 21 -10.24 -3.20 -6.63
C LEU A 21 -11.33 -2.20 -6.22
N VAL A 22 -11.82 -1.37 -7.14
CA VAL A 22 -12.91 -0.41 -6.88
C VAL A 22 -14.19 -1.15 -6.51
N CYS A 23 -14.57 -2.21 -7.24
CA CYS A 23 -15.72 -3.05 -6.94
C CYS A 23 -15.56 -3.74 -5.57
N TYR A 24 -14.37 -4.23 -5.24
CA TYR A 24 -14.08 -4.84 -3.94
C TYR A 24 -14.18 -3.81 -2.80
N VAL A 25 -13.56 -2.63 -2.96
CA VAL A 25 -13.67 -1.54 -1.98
C VAL A 25 -15.12 -1.10 -1.82
N LEU A 26 -15.88 -0.96 -2.92
CA LEU A 26 -17.31 -0.67 -2.88
C LEU A 26 -18.10 -1.79 -2.19
N LEU A 27 -17.81 -3.06 -2.46
CA LEU A 27 -18.43 -4.22 -1.79
C LEU A 27 -18.15 -4.21 -0.29
N VAL A 28 -16.93 -3.89 0.13
CA VAL A 28 -16.58 -3.75 1.55
C VAL A 28 -17.34 -2.58 2.18
N LEU A 29 -17.41 -1.44 1.50
CA LEU A 29 -18.16 -0.26 1.97
C LEU A 29 -19.67 -0.53 2.06
N VAL A 30 -20.26 -1.18 1.06
CA VAL A 30 -21.67 -1.57 1.03
C VAL A 30 -21.97 -2.62 2.10
N SER A 31 -21.14 -3.66 2.21
CA SER A 31 -21.23 -4.65 3.29
C SER A 31 -21.21 -3.96 4.65
N ARG A 32 -20.34 -2.96 4.85
CA ARG A 32 -20.29 -2.16 6.08
C ARG A 32 -21.50 -1.26 6.28
N TRP A 33 -22.02 -0.67 5.21
CA TRP A 33 -23.21 0.18 5.27
C TRP A 33 -24.45 -0.64 5.62
N VAL A 34 -24.69 -1.78 4.94
CA VAL A 34 -25.79 -2.72 5.22
C VAL A 34 -25.68 -3.25 6.64
N THR A 35 -24.50 -3.73 7.05
CA THR A 35 -24.29 -4.19 8.43
C THR A 35 -24.37 -3.08 9.47
N SER A 36 -24.20 -1.81 9.10
CA SER A 36 -24.39 -0.67 10.02
C SER A 36 -25.86 -0.26 10.15
N ALA A 37 -26.66 -0.44 9.10
CA ALA A 37 -28.07 -0.05 9.04
C ALA A 37 -28.98 -1.04 9.80
N ASP A 38 -28.73 -2.34 9.72
CA ASP A 38 -29.42 -3.37 10.52
C ASP A 38 -29.00 -3.38 12.00
N ARG A 39 -28.07 -2.48 12.38
CA ARG A 39 -27.43 -2.39 13.71
C ARG A 39 -27.85 -1.19 14.55
N GLN A 40 -29.00 -0.58 14.29
CA GLN A 40 -29.65 0.23 15.32
C GLN A 40 -30.75 -0.59 16.01
N PRO A 41 -30.42 -1.39 17.05
CA PRO A 41 -31.37 -1.53 18.15
C PRO A 41 -31.73 -0.11 18.60
N LYS A 42 -32.95 0.11 19.12
CA LYS A 42 -33.29 1.39 19.76
C LYS A 42 -32.11 1.81 20.64
N PRO A 43 -31.61 3.06 20.58
CA PRO A 43 -30.36 3.49 21.20
C PRO A 43 -30.23 3.15 22.70
N GLU A 44 -31.36 2.93 23.38
CA GLU A 44 -31.47 2.49 24.77
C GLU A 44 -31.08 1.02 25.03
N LEU A 45 -31.22 0.12 24.03
CA LEU A 45 -31.00 -1.34 24.18
C LEU A 45 -29.62 -1.82 23.71
N ALA A 46 -28.90 -1.02 22.91
CA ALA A 46 -27.66 -1.44 22.26
C ALA A 46 -26.41 -1.36 23.16
N HIS A 47 -26.47 -0.58 24.24
CA HIS A 47 -25.28 -0.16 25.00
C HIS A 47 -25.35 -0.45 26.50
N ALA A 48 -26.47 -0.96 27.02
CA ALA A 48 -26.65 -1.20 28.45
C ALA A 48 -26.55 -2.69 28.77
N VAL A 49 -25.79 -3.01 29.83
CA VAL A 49 -25.90 -4.30 30.52
C VAL A 49 -27.33 -4.47 31.01
N GLN A 50 -27.96 -5.60 30.72
CA GLN A 50 -29.34 -5.88 31.14
C GLN A 50 -29.37 -6.92 32.25
N ILE A 51 -30.42 -6.87 33.07
CA ILE A 51 -30.64 -7.83 34.14
C ILE A 51 -32.06 -8.35 34.03
N GLU A 52 -32.17 -9.65 33.80
CA GLU A 52 -33.45 -10.35 33.65
C GLU A 52 -33.68 -11.25 34.86
N SER A 53 -34.95 -11.40 35.24
CA SER A 53 -35.34 -12.30 36.34
C SER A 53 -35.41 -13.73 35.84
N ALA A 54 -34.67 -14.65 36.45
CA ALA A 54 -34.67 -16.07 36.06
C ALA A 54 -35.88 -16.85 36.59
N ASN A 55 -36.45 -16.41 37.72
CA ASN A 55 -37.58 -17.06 38.38
C ASN A 55 -38.81 -16.15 38.44
N PRO A 56 -40.03 -16.69 38.60
CA PRO A 56 -41.23 -15.91 38.89
C PRO A 56 -41.06 -15.04 40.15
N ALA A 57 -41.74 -13.90 40.22
CA ALA A 57 -41.66 -13.02 41.38
C ALA A 57 -42.20 -13.72 42.64
N HIS A 58 -41.33 -13.98 43.61
CA HIS A 58 -41.70 -14.55 44.91
C HIS A 58 -41.57 -13.50 46.02
N SER A 59 -42.55 -13.45 46.93
CA SER A 59 -42.46 -12.67 48.16
C SER A 59 -41.57 -13.39 49.18
N SER A 60 -40.27 -13.41 48.94
CA SER A 60 -39.28 -13.94 49.89
C SER A 60 -38.54 -12.79 50.57
N SER A 61 -38.24 -12.93 51.86
CA SER A 61 -37.37 -12.01 52.61
C SER A 61 -35.87 -12.25 52.35
N ALA A 62 -35.53 -13.30 51.60
CA ALA A 62 -34.16 -13.65 51.21
C ALA A 62 -33.55 -12.62 50.24
N LEU A 63 -32.23 -12.44 50.33
CA LEU A 63 -31.52 -11.49 49.48
C LEU A 63 -31.50 -11.99 48.02
N PRO A 64 -31.56 -11.06 47.04
CA PRO A 64 -31.49 -11.43 45.64
C PRO A 64 -30.10 -11.98 45.26
N VAL A 65 -30.07 -12.86 44.26
CA VAL A 65 -28.84 -13.47 43.72
C VAL A 65 -28.61 -12.95 42.31
N VAL A 66 -27.44 -12.40 42.04
CA VAL A 66 -27.03 -11.88 40.72
C VAL A 66 -25.98 -12.82 40.12
N VAL A 67 -26.30 -13.38 38.96
CA VAL A 67 -25.44 -14.31 38.21
C VAL A 67 -24.77 -13.57 37.07
N VAL A 68 -23.44 -13.64 37.02
CA VAL A 68 -22.58 -13.03 36.02
C VAL A 68 -21.94 -14.15 35.18
N PRO A 69 -22.49 -14.45 33.99
CA PRO A 69 -21.98 -15.54 33.15
C PRO A 69 -20.63 -15.18 32.53
N SER A 70 -19.93 -16.20 32.00
CA SER A 70 -18.64 -16.00 31.34
C SER A 70 -18.75 -15.12 30.08
N LEU A 71 -17.72 -14.30 29.84
CA LEU A 71 -17.58 -13.49 28.63
C LEU A 71 -16.87 -14.29 27.53
N PRO A 72 -17.28 -14.20 26.25
CA PRO A 72 -18.45 -13.54 25.71
C PRO A 72 -19.51 -14.58 25.32
N ASP A 73 -20.42 -14.91 26.23
CA ASP A 73 -21.58 -15.73 25.85
C ASP A 73 -22.62 -14.87 25.10
N ARG A 74 -23.18 -15.38 24.00
CA ARG A 74 -23.97 -14.60 23.03
C ARG A 74 -25.48 -14.61 23.32
N GLY A 75 -26.08 -13.41 23.26
CA GLY A 75 -27.25 -13.04 22.43
C GLY A 75 -28.58 -13.81 22.58
N GLU A 76 -29.65 -13.05 22.84
CA GLU A 76 -31.12 -13.31 22.74
C GLU A 76 -31.74 -14.61 23.27
N HIS A 77 -31.03 -15.74 23.37
CA HIS A 77 -31.55 -17.05 23.80
C HIS A 77 -30.70 -17.71 24.90
N ALA A 78 -29.77 -16.96 25.49
CA ALA A 78 -28.78 -17.46 26.46
C ALA A 78 -29.37 -18.00 27.77
N TRP A 79 -30.58 -17.58 28.16
CA TRP A 79 -31.22 -18.05 29.40
C TRP A 79 -31.42 -19.58 29.44
N SER A 80 -31.56 -20.22 28.28
CA SER A 80 -31.70 -21.69 28.15
C SER A 80 -30.36 -22.45 28.16
N LYS A 81 -29.22 -21.75 28.29
CA LYS A 81 -27.86 -22.33 28.21
C LYS A 81 -26.99 -22.06 29.43
N THR A 82 -27.24 -20.98 30.19
CA THR A 82 -26.64 -20.79 31.51
C THR A 82 -27.34 -21.68 32.52
N ASP A 83 -26.98 -22.96 32.53
CA ASP A 83 -27.52 -23.95 33.48
C ASP A 83 -27.00 -23.78 34.91
N LEU A 84 -26.33 -22.65 35.18
CA LEU A 84 -25.71 -22.37 36.46
C LEU A 84 -26.72 -22.12 37.56
N VAL A 85 -27.96 -21.72 37.25
CA VAL A 85 -28.96 -21.40 38.29
C VAL A 85 -30.39 -21.67 37.81
N VAL A 86 -30.97 -22.74 38.37
CA VAL A 86 -32.42 -22.90 38.67
C VAL A 86 -33.35 -23.13 37.47
N LYS A 87 -33.91 -24.35 37.37
CA LYS A 87 -35.13 -24.57 36.59
C LYS A 87 -36.25 -23.65 37.12
N PRO A 88 -37.12 -23.08 36.26
CA PRO A 88 -38.21 -22.17 36.67
C PRO A 88 -39.13 -22.72 37.77
N ASP A 89 -39.18 -24.05 37.91
CA ASP A 89 -39.93 -24.78 38.92
C ASP A 89 -39.19 -24.78 40.27
N GLY A 90 -39.12 -23.59 40.88
CA GLY A 90 -39.03 -23.35 42.33
C GLY A 90 -38.04 -24.19 43.14
N PHE A 91 -36.87 -23.64 43.44
CA PHE A 91 -36.11 -24.03 44.64
C PHE A 91 -36.65 -23.25 45.84
N PRO A 92 -37.38 -23.87 46.79
CA PRO A 92 -37.81 -23.19 48.00
C PRO A 92 -36.58 -22.76 48.83
N GLY A 93 -36.48 -21.47 49.16
CA GLY A 93 -35.48 -20.93 50.09
C GLY A 93 -34.37 -20.05 49.49
N LEU A 94 -34.33 -19.81 48.19
CA LEU A 94 -33.49 -18.75 47.60
C LEU A 94 -34.31 -17.48 47.33
N GLY A 95 -33.68 -16.31 47.44
CA GLY A 95 -34.27 -15.04 47.02
C GLY A 95 -34.42 -14.92 45.50
N GLN A 96 -34.85 -13.75 45.04
CA GLN A 96 -35.04 -13.49 43.60
C GLN A 96 -33.71 -13.63 42.83
N VAL A 97 -33.68 -14.48 41.79
CA VAL A 97 -32.50 -14.70 40.95
C VAL A 97 -32.54 -13.80 39.73
N TYR A 98 -31.43 -13.12 39.49
CA TYR A 98 -31.21 -12.21 38.38
C TYR A 98 -29.99 -12.65 37.58
N VAL A 99 -30.10 -12.69 36.25
CA VAL A 99 -29.00 -13.06 35.36
C VAL A 99 -28.59 -11.85 34.54
N VAL A 100 -27.29 -11.57 34.51
CA VAL A 100 -26.71 -10.49 33.72
C VAL A 100 -26.65 -10.91 32.25
N ARG A 101 -27.22 -10.06 31.40
CA ARG A 101 -27.18 -10.21 29.94
C ARG A 101 -26.20 -9.21 29.35
N TRP A 102 -25.16 -9.75 28.73
CA TRP A 102 -24.17 -8.98 27.98
C TRP A 102 -24.81 -8.37 26.72
N PRO A 103 -24.63 -7.07 26.44
CA PRO A 103 -25.16 -6.48 25.22
C PRO A 103 -24.58 -7.15 23.98
N THR A 104 -25.44 -7.48 23.02
CA THR A 104 -25.08 -8.09 21.73
C THR A 104 -24.08 -7.23 20.94
N ALA A 105 -23.98 -5.94 21.29
CA ALA A 105 -23.12 -4.94 20.68
C ALA A 105 -22.00 -4.42 21.63
N LEU A 106 -21.47 -5.27 22.51
CA LEU A 106 -20.18 -5.04 23.21
C LEU A 106 -18.99 -4.77 22.27
N HIS A 107 -19.22 -4.83 20.95
CA HIS A 107 -18.25 -4.87 19.86
C HIS A 107 -17.76 -3.51 19.32
N ARG A 108 -18.05 -2.35 19.94
CA ARG A 108 -17.80 -1.06 19.24
C ARG A 108 -17.10 0.07 20.00
N SER A 109 -17.05 0.09 21.33
CA SER A 109 -16.26 1.12 21.99
C SER A 109 -14.82 0.64 22.14
N ARG A 110 -13.86 1.51 21.81
CA ARG A 110 -12.43 1.23 21.92
C ARG A 110 -11.95 1.15 23.39
N ASP A 111 -12.89 1.27 24.34
CA ASP A 111 -12.62 1.54 25.76
C ASP A 111 -13.25 0.50 26.73
N SER A 112 -14.01 -0.51 26.29
CA SER A 112 -15.03 -1.16 27.15
C SER A 112 -14.80 -2.60 27.63
N MET A 113 -13.57 -3.08 27.80
CA MET A 113 -13.36 -4.43 28.38
C MET A 113 -12.29 -4.55 29.47
N ALA A 114 -11.72 -3.43 29.92
CA ALA A 114 -11.13 -3.41 31.25
C ALA A 114 -12.24 -3.69 32.27
N ALA A 115 -12.02 -4.66 33.18
CA ALA A 115 -13.01 -5.11 34.16
C ALA A 115 -13.70 -3.95 34.89
N ASP A 116 -12.99 -2.84 35.10
CA ASP A 116 -13.48 -1.62 35.75
C ASP A 116 -14.67 -0.94 35.07
N HIS A 117 -14.67 -0.87 33.73
CA HIS A 117 -15.74 -0.22 32.95
C HIS A 117 -16.97 -1.13 32.87
N VAL A 118 -16.74 -2.41 32.62
CA VAL A 118 -17.80 -3.43 32.57
C VAL A 118 -18.48 -3.57 33.93
N ALA A 119 -17.71 -3.57 35.03
CA ALA A 119 -18.26 -3.60 36.38
C ALA A 119 -19.08 -2.34 36.70
N ALA A 120 -18.67 -1.15 36.23
CA ALA A 120 -19.42 0.09 36.45
C ALA A 120 -20.77 0.09 35.72
N ASP A 121 -20.83 -0.38 34.48
CA ASP A 121 -22.09 -0.51 33.75
C ASP A 121 -22.99 -1.60 34.35
N MET A 122 -22.39 -2.67 34.85
CA MET A 122 -23.12 -3.74 35.55
C MET A 122 -23.72 -3.26 36.86
N LEU A 123 -22.98 -2.47 37.66
CA LEU A 123 -23.48 -1.87 38.89
C LEU A 123 -24.68 -0.95 38.64
N LYS A 124 -24.63 -0.12 37.59
CA LYS A 124 -25.77 0.72 37.19
C LYS A 124 -26.99 -0.14 36.81
N ALA A 125 -26.79 -1.23 36.08
CA ALA A 125 -27.86 -2.15 35.73
C ALA A 125 -28.48 -2.82 36.97
N ILE A 126 -27.63 -3.27 37.92
CA ILE A 126 -28.03 -3.83 39.21
C ILE A 126 -28.86 -2.81 39.99
N GLU A 127 -28.36 -1.58 40.13
CA GLU A 127 -29.04 -0.52 40.87
C GLU A 127 -30.41 -0.18 40.26
N SER A 128 -30.52 -0.14 38.93
CA SER A 128 -31.79 0.14 38.25
C SER A 128 -32.89 -0.90 38.55
N ARG A 129 -32.52 -2.14 38.88
CA ARG A 129 -33.47 -3.25 39.09
C ARG A 129 -33.66 -3.64 40.54
N LEU A 130 -32.61 -3.56 41.35
CA LEU A 130 -32.54 -3.99 42.75
C LEU A 130 -32.50 -2.83 43.75
N GLY A 131 -32.39 -1.58 43.26
CA GLY A 131 -32.23 -0.40 44.11
C GLY A 131 -30.92 -0.43 44.90
N ALA A 132 -30.93 0.11 46.12
CA ALA A 132 -29.77 0.20 47.01
C ALA A 132 -29.50 -1.05 47.88
N GLY A 133 -30.26 -2.14 47.70
CA GLY A 133 -30.24 -3.33 48.58
C GLY A 133 -29.03 -4.25 48.42
N ARG A 134 -28.75 -5.08 49.43
CA ARG A 134 -27.67 -6.09 49.37
C ARG A 134 -28.04 -7.28 48.48
N PHE A 135 -27.07 -7.99 47.92
CA PHE A 135 -27.28 -9.14 47.04
C PHE A 135 -26.12 -10.14 47.09
N HIS A 136 -26.38 -11.39 46.73
CA HIS A 136 -25.34 -12.41 46.49
C HIS A 136 -24.85 -12.32 45.04
N VAL A 137 -23.56 -12.55 44.80
CA VAL A 137 -22.99 -12.54 43.43
C VAL A 137 -22.39 -13.89 43.09
N VAL A 138 -22.76 -14.44 41.95
CA VAL A 138 -22.20 -15.67 41.39
C VAL A 138 -21.55 -15.35 40.06
N GLY A 139 -20.24 -15.52 39.94
CA GLY A 139 -19.50 -15.26 38.70
C GLY A 139 -18.90 -16.53 38.10
N GLU A 140 -19.11 -16.74 36.81
CA GLU A 140 -18.58 -17.88 36.05
C GLU A 140 -17.46 -17.45 35.10
N GLY A 141 -16.33 -18.17 35.08
CA GLY A 141 -15.22 -17.88 34.18
C GLY A 141 -14.75 -16.43 34.31
N LEU A 142 -14.74 -15.69 33.19
CA LEU A 142 -14.41 -14.26 33.19
C LEU A 142 -15.44 -13.40 33.95
N GLY A 143 -16.68 -13.85 34.09
CA GLY A 143 -17.68 -13.22 34.95
C GLY A 143 -17.29 -13.22 36.43
N GLY A 144 -16.46 -14.17 36.87
CA GLY A 144 -15.85 -14.18 38.21
C GLY A 144 -14.94 -12.99 38.46
N VAL A 145 -14.24 -12.49 37.44
CA VAL A 145 -13.38 -11.30 37.54
C VAL A 145 -14.24 -10.05 37.73
N VAL A 146 -15.35 -9.95 36.99
CA VAL A 146 -16.29 -8.84 37.14
C VAL A 146 -16.98 -8.89 38.51
N ALA A 147 -17.34 -10.08 39.01
CA ALA A 147 -17.89 -10.27 40.34
C ALA A 147 -16.93 -9.81 41.45
N LEU A 148 -15.63 -10.11 41.30
CA LEU A 148 -14.58 -9.60 42.20
C LEU A 148 -14.47 -8.07 42.14
N GLU A 149 -14.61 -7.46 40.97
CA GLU A 149 -14.52 -5.99 40.82
C GLU A 149 -15.73 -5.29 41.45
N ILE A 150 -16.92 -5.88 41.34
CA ILE A 150 -18.11 -5.43 42.08
C ILE A 150 -17.87 -5.51 43.58
N ALA A 151 -17.40 -6.66 44.08
CA ALA A 151 -17.17 -6.88 45.49
C ALA A 151 -16.12 -5.92 46.08
N LYS A 152 -15.11 -5.55 45.29
CA LYS A 152 -14.09 -4.56 45.67
C LYS A 152 -14.63 -3.12 45.67
N LYS A 153 -15.44 -2.73 44.69
CA LYS A 153 -15.97 -1.35 44.58
C LYS A 153 -17.12 -1.08 45.56
N HIS A 154 -17.97 -2.07 45.81
CA HIS A 154 -19.16 -1.95 46.67
C HIS A 154 -19.27 -3.13 47.65
N PRO A 155 -18.30 -3.31 48.57
CA PRO A 155 -18.31 -4.42 49.51
C PRO A 155 -19.55 -4.42 50.42
N GLU A 156 -20.12 -3.26 50.73
CA GLU A 156 -21.32 -3.08 51.53
C GLU A 156 -22.58 -3.68 50.87
N ARG A 157 -22.60 -3.71 49.54
CA ARG A 157 -23.72 -4.24 48.74
C ARG A 157 -23.66 -5.75 48.57
N VAL A 158 -22.49 -6.35 48.64
CA VAL A 158 -22.32 -7.80 48.39
C VAL A 158 -22.49 -8.59 49.69
N ALA A 159 -23.36 -9.59 49.67
CA ALA A 159 -23.61 -10.48 50.81
C ALA A 159 -22.68 -11.68 50.83
N SER A 160 -22.43 -12.28 49.67
CA SER A 160 -21.42 -13.31 49.45
C SER A 160 -20.95 -13.32 48.01
N LEU A 161 -19.79 -13.92 47.79
CA LEU A 161 -19.19 -14.12 46.47
C LEU A 161 -19.09 -15.62 46.15
N THR A 162 -19.55 -16.04 44.98
CA THR A 162 -19.33 -17.40 44.46
C THR A 162 -18.56 -17.32 43.15
N LEU A 163 -17.42 -18.01 43.07
CA LEU A 163 -16.54 -18.05 41.91
C LEU A 163 -16.53 -19.45 41.32
N VAL A 164 -17.00 -19.59 40.08
CA VAL A 164 -17.06 -20.88 39.37
C VAL A 164 -16.11 -20.85 38.18
N SER A 165 -15.13 -21.76 38.15
CA SER A 165 -14.11 -21.81 37.09
C SER A 165 -13.42 -20.46 36.82
N ALA A 166 -13.31 -19.60 37.84
CA ALA A 166 -12.79 -18.25 37.69
C ALA A 166 -11.26 -18.26 37.56
N PRO A 167 -10.66 -17.42 36.68
CA PRO A 167 -9.23 -17.40 36.43
C PRO A 167 -8.36 -17.02 37.62
N GLY A 168 -8.92 -16.31 38.61
CA GLY A 168 -8.17 -15.89 39.79
C GLY A 168 -6.99 -14.99 39.44
N ALA A 169 -5.77 -15.42 39.72
CA ALA A 169 -4.54 -14.65 39.51
C ALA A 169 -3.97 -14.76 38.08
N GLN A 170 -3.45 -13.65 37.53
CA GLN A 170 -2.90 -13.54 36.17
C GLN A 170 -1.84 -14.61 35.85
N GLU A 171 -1.05 -15.02 36.85
CA GLU A 171 0.06 -15.98 36.74
C GLU A 171 -0.38 -17.37 36.27
N TYR A 172 -1.64 -17.73 36.50
CA TYR A 172 -2.20 -19.02 36.09
C TYR A 172 -2.90 -18.97 34.72
N THR A 173 -2.87 -17.82 34.04
CA THR A 173 -3.54 -17.62 32.75
C THR A 173 -2.55 -17.60 31.60
N LEU A 174 -2.77 -18.46 30.60
CA LEU A 174 -1.96 -18.57 29.38
C LEU A 174 -0.43 -18.60 29.64
N LEU A 175 0.28 -17.48 29.48
CA LEU A 175 1.73 -17.36 29.69
C LEU A 175 2.11 -16.77 31.06
N GLY A 176 1.14 -16.52 31.94
CA GLY A 176 1.35 -16.05 33.32
C GLY A 176 1.73 -14.57 33.46
N ASN A 177 1.86 -13.82 32.37
CA ASN A 177 2.19 -12.39 32.38
C ASN A 177 1.19 -11.61 31.50
N ALA A 178 0.62 -10.52 32.04
CA ALA A 178 -0.41 -9.74 31.34
C ALA A 178 0.07 -9.18 29.99
N VAL A 179 1.33 -8.76 29.90
CA VAL A 179 1.91 -8.18 28.68
C VAL A 179 2.25 -9.28 27.67
N ALA A 180 2.82 -10.40 28.12
CA ALA A 180 3.08 -11.56 27.27
C ALA A 180 1.76 -12.11 26.68
N ASN A 181 0.72 -12.19 27.52
CA ASN A 181 -0.61 -12.60 27.09
C ASN A 181 -1.21 -11.62 26.08
N LYS A 182 -1.05 -10.30 26.28
CA LYS A 182 -1.47 -9.26 25.32
C LYS A 182 -0.88 -9.49 23.93
N PHE A 183 0.38 -9.93 23.85
CA PHE A 183 1.04 -10.25 22.58
C PHE A 183 0.40 -11.46 21.89
N VAL A 184 0.15 -12.56 22.61
CA VAL A 184 -0.54 -13.73 22.03
C VAL A 184 -1.97 -13.36 21.61
N TYR A 185 -2.70 -12.62 22.44
CA TYR A 185 -4.04 -12.17 22.12
C TYR A 185 -4.08 -11.19 20.96
N PHE A 186 -3.02 -10.41 20.72
CA PHE A 186 -2.90 -9.55 19.55
C PHE A 186 -2.90 -10.37 18.26
N PHE A 187 -2.06 -11.41 18.18
CA PHE A 187 -2.02 -12.29 17.00
C PHE A 187 -3.28 -13.14 16.85
N HIS A 188 -3.94 -13.48 17.96
CA HIS A 188 -5.27 -14.08 17.92
C HIS A 188 -6.34 -13.09 17.42
N HIS A 189 -6.28 -11.81 17.80
CA HIS A 189 -7.29 -10.80 17.48
C HIS A 189 -7.19 -10.26 16.04
N ILE A 190 -5.98 -10.04 15.52
CA ILE A 190 -5.76 -9.47 14.18
C ILE A 190 -6.53 -10.21 13.08
N PRO A 191 -6.49 -11.56 12.96
CA PRO A 191 -7.23 -12.28 11.92
C PRO A 191 -8.73 -11.96 11.94
N PHE A 192 -9.35 -11.86 13.12
CA PHE A 192 -10.76 -11.50 13.23
C PHE A 192 -11.03 -10.04 12.84
N VAL A 193 -10.13 -9.12 13.18
CA VAL A 193 -10.21 -7.71 12.75
C VAL A 193 -10.05 -7.59 11.24
N LEU A 194 -9.06 -8.27 10.65
CA LEU A 194 -8.84 -8.26 9.21
C LEU A 194 -10.02 -8.90 8.47
N PHE A 195 -10.56 -10.00 8.96
CA PHE A 195 -11.74 -10.62 8.38
C PHE A 195 -12.96 -9.68 8.43
N ASP A 196 -13.23 -9.05 9.57
CA ASP A 196 -14.32 -8.07 9.79
C ASP A 196 -14.15 -6.78 8.96
N VAL A 197 -12.92 -6.28 8.81
CA VAL A 197 -12.64 -5.00 8.14
C VAL A 197 -12.46 -5.15 6.63
N ALA A 198 -11.77 -6.21 6.19
CA ALA A 198 -11.37 -6.38 4.81
C ALA A 198 -12.33 -7.29 4.02
N THR A 199 -13.16 -8.12 4.66
CA THR A 199 -14.02 -9.06 3.91
C THR A 199 -15.45 -8.50 3.78
N PRO A 200 -16.03 -8.45 2.57
CA PRO A 200 -17.45 -8.12 2.41
C PRO A 200 -18.32 -9.29 2.90
N HIS A 201 -18.57 -9.35 4.21
CA HIS A 201 -19.23 -10.48 4.87
C HIS A 201 -20.75 -10.29 5.08
N PHE A 202 -21.31 -9.10 4.85
CA PHE A 202 -22.75 -8.81 4.96
C PHE A 202 -23.39 -9.31 6.28
N GLY A 203 -22.67 -9.21 7.39
CA GLY A 203 -23.12 -9.63 8.72
C GLY A 203 -22.82 -11.10 9.08
N LEU A 204 -22.24 -11.88 8.16
CA LEU A 204 -21.86 -13.27 8.44
C LEU A 204 -20.79 -13.38 9.53
N ALA A 205 -19.76 -12.51 9.50
CA ALA A 205 -18.70 -12.48 10.51
C ALA A 205 -19.24 -12.27 11.93
N ASP A 206 -20.35 -11.55 12.07
CA ASP A 206 -21.00 -11.29 13.37
C ASP A 206 -21.71 -12.53 13.91
N ARG A 207 -22.21 -13.41 13.02
CA ARG A 207 -22.93 -14.65 13.35
C ARG A 207 -22.01 -15.83 13.67
N LEU A 208 -20.76 -15.83 13.20
CA LEU A 208 -19.77 -16.89 13.49
C LEU A 208 -19.41 -16.92 14.97
N PRO A 209 -19.37 -18.07 15.67
CA PRO A 209 -19.14 -18.15 17.13
C PRO A 209 -17.84 -17.45 17.58
N TYR A 210 -16.78 -17.59 16.80
CA TYR A 210 -15.52 -16.87 16.97
C TYR A 210 -15.53 -15.63 16.07
N ASN A 211 -15.75 -14.45 16.66
CA ASN A 211 -15.76 -13.18 15.94
C ASN A 211 -14.82 -12.14 16.58
N ARG A 212 -14.84 -10.93 16.04
CA ARG A 212 -14.00 -9.83 16.53
C ARG A 212 -14.21 -9.51 18.01
N GLY A 213 -15.45 -9.52 18.52
CA GLY A 213 -15.67 -9.27 19.94
C GLY A 213 -15.25 -10.44 20.81
N TYR A 214 -15.40 -11.68 20.35
CA TYR A 214 -14.85 -12.85 21.06
C TYR A 214 -13.35 -12.69 21.32
N SER A 215 -12.58 -12.42 20.27
CA SER A 215 -11.13 -12.20 20.41
C SER A 215 -10.77 -10.89 21.12
N GLY A 216 -11.64 -9.86 21.02
CA GLY A 216 -11.49 -8.58 21.70
C GLY A 216 -11.53 -8.71 23.22
N VAL A 217 -12.43 -9.54 23.76
CA VAL A 217 -12.50 -9.85 25.21
C VAL A 217 -11.14 -10.26 25.75
N PHE A 218 -10.50 -11.24 25.12
CA PHE A 218 -9.19 -11.72 25.57
C PHE A 218 -8.11 -10.67 25.37
N PHE A 219 -8.13 -9.92 24.25
CA PHE A 219 -7.15 -8.87 23.98
C PHE A 219 -7.19 -7.72 25.00
N ASP A 220 -8.39 -7.35 25.45
CA ASP A 220 -8.59 -6.26 26.40
C ASP A 220 -8.55 -6.71 27.87
N SER A 221 -8.64 -8.02 28.13
CA SER A 221 -8.54 -8.59 29.47
C SER A 221 -7.18 -8.28 30.12
N ASP A 222 -7.23 -7.75 31.33
CA ASP A 222 -6.07 -7.52 32.20
C ASP A 222 -6.43 -8.01 33.61
N LEU A 223 -5.76 -9.06 34.09
CA LEU A 223 -5.99 -9.67 35.40
C LEU A 223 -4.88 -9.32 36.40
N SER A 224 -4.00 -8.37 36.06
CA SER A 224 -2.92 -7.93 36.96
C SER A 224 -3.45 -7.46 38.33
N GLY A 225 -4.65 -6.86 38.36
CA GLY A 225 -5.34 -6.42 39.58
C GLY A 225 -6.05 -7.53 40.37
N ALA A 226 -6.23 -8.72 39.82
CA ALA A 226 -7.10 -9.75 40.41
C ALA A 226 -6.63 -10.23 41.79
N LYS A 227 -5.31 -10.31 42.03
CA LYS A 227 -4.76 -10.63 43.36
C LYS A 227 -5.15 -9.61 44.42
N ALA A 228 -5.13 -8.33 44.07
CA ALA A 228 -5.54 -7.27 44.99
C ALA A 228 -7.04 -7.35 45.29
N MET A 229 -7.85 -7.70 44.29
CA MET A 229 -9.30 -7.89 44.46
C MET A 229 -9.61 -9.08 45.38
N LEU A 230 -8.96 -10.22 45.17
CA LEU A 230 -9.07 -11.40 46.05
C LEU A 230 -8.70 -11.05 47.50
N ARG A 231 -7.60 -10.32 47.69
CA ARG A 231 -7.17 -9.87 49.02
C ARG A 231 -8.07 -8.80 49.62
N ALA A 232 -8.83 -8.03 48.85
CA ALA A 232 -9.69 -6.98 49.37
C ALA A 232 -11.00 -7.51 49.97
N TRP A 233 -11.42 -8.72 49.62
CA TRP A 233 -12.72 -9.27 50.06
C TRP A 233 -12.64 -9.94 51.44
N ASP A 234 -13.40 -9.41 52.40
CA ASP A 234 -13.51 -9.97 53.77
C ASP A 234 -14.75 -10.86 53.98
N GLY A 235 -15.73 -10.78 53.08
CA GLY A 235 -16.99 -11.49 53.23
C GLY A 235 -16.90 -13.00 52.94
N PRO A 236 -18.03 -13.73 53.09
CA PRO A 236 -18.11 -15.14 52.74
C PRO A 236 -17.82 -15.36 51.25
N VAL A 237 -17.05 -16.40 50.93
CA VAL A 237 -16.75 -16.77 49.55
C VAL A 237 -16.78 -18.29 49.33
N PHE A 238 -17.32 -18.69 48.18
CA PHE A 238 -17.35 -20.08 47.73
C PHE A 238 -16.65 -20.20 46.37
N ILE A 239 -15.70 -21.11 46.26
CA ILE A 239 -14.92 -21.35 45.05
C ILE A 239 -15.23 -22.76 44.57
N VAL A 240 -15.64 -22.89 43.31
CA VAL A 240 -15.92 -24.16 42.66
C VAL A 240 -15.05 -24.29 41.42
N HIS A 241 -14.34 -25.40 41.28
CA HIS A 241 -13.43 -25.60 40.14
C HIS A 241 -13.34 -27.05 39.68
N GLY A 242 -13.20 -27.27 38.37
CA GLY A 242 -12.98 -28.59 37.79
C GLY A 242 -11.50 -29.01 37.82
N LYS A 243 -11.21 -30.25 38.22
CA LYS A 243 -9.83 -30.76 38.31
C LYS A 243 -9.14 -30.89 36.95
N SER A 244 -9.90 -31.12 35.88
CA SER A 244 -9.38 -31.27 34.51
C SER A 244 -9.65 -30.04 33.64
N ASP A 245 -9.89 -28.88 34.26
CA ASP A 245 -10.04 -27.60 33.57
C ASP A 245 -8.73 -27.19 32.86
N TRP A 246 -8.75 -27.31 31.53
CA TRP A 246 -7.60 -26.98 30.69
C TRP A 246 -7.50 -25.48 30.36
N ILE A 247 -8.60 -24.72 30.53
CA ILE A 247 -8.69 -23.29 30.25
C ILE A 247 -8.15 -22.51 31.45
N THR A 248 -8.65 -22.82 32.64
CA THR A 248 -8.20 -22.27 33.91
C THR A 248 -7.74 -23.41 34.81
N PRO A 249 -6.43 -23.63 35.00
CA PRO A 249 -5.96 -24.74 35.83
C PRO A 249 -6.48 -24.63 37.27
N VAL A 250 -6.81 -25.78 37.88
CA VAL A 250 -7.32 -25.88 39.28
C VAL A 250 -6.41 -25.21 40.31
N ASP A 251 -5.11 -25.13 40.04
CA ASP A 251 -4.16 -24.43 40.91
C ASP A 251 -4.47 -22.94 41.06
N ALA A 252 -5.13 -22.31 40.07
CA ALA A 252 -5.63 -20.95 40.18
C ALA A 252 -6.70 -20.81 41.30
N ALA A 253 -7.59 -21.79 41.41
CA ALA A 253 -8.62 -21.82 42.45
C ALA A 253 -8.03 -22.14 43.83
N ARG A 254 -7.10 -23.09 43.90
CA ARG A 254 -6.33 -23.38 45.13
C ARG A 254 -5.58 -22.15 45.63
N TYR A 255 -4.94 -21.43 44.71
CA TYR A 255 -4.24 -20.19 45.04
C TYR A 255 -5.20 -19.08 45.48
N SER A 256 -6.34 -18.94 44.81
CA SER A 256 -7.39 -17.99 45.21
C SER A 256 -7.93 -18.29 46.62
N ALA A 257 -8.09 -19.56 46.97
CA ALA A 257 -8.50 -19.99 48.32
C ALA A 257 -7.42 -19.68 49.39
N ARG A 258 -6.13 -19.71 49.04
CA ARG A 258 -5.06 -19.25 49.96
C ARG A 258 -5.12 -17.75 50.21
N LEU A 259 -5.42 -16.95 49.19
CA LEU A 259 -5.58 -15.49 49.31
C LEU A 259 -6.87 -15.07 50.01
N MET A 260 -7.85 -15.97 50.09
CA MET A 260 -9.12 -15.78 50.78
C MET A 260 -9.31 -16.94 51.79
N PRO A 261 -8.62 -16.94 52.94
CA PRO A 261 -8.62 -18.08 53.87
C PRO A 261 -10.01 -18.42 54.43
N GLN A 262 -10.98 -17.50 54.33
CA GLN A 262 -12.39 -17.75 54.64
C GLN A 262 -13.14 -18.50 53.53
N ALA A 263 -12.50 -18.81 52.40
CA ALA A 263 -13.11 -19.48 51.26
C ALA A 263 -13.40 -20.95 51.54
N ARG A 264 -14.59 -21.38 51.15
CA ARG A 264 -14.87 -22.81 50.97
C ARG A 264 -14.52 -23.19 49.52
N LEU A 265 -13.57 -24.09 49.33
CA LEU A 265 -13.16 -24.60 48.01
C LEU A 265 -13.79 -25.98 47.76
N LEU A 266 -14.42 -26.15 46.58
CA LEU A 266 -14.96 -27.41 46.08
C LEU A 266 -14.29 -27.75 44.75
N GLU A 267 -13.52 -28.84 44.73
CA GLU A 267 -12.89 -29.39 43.53
C GLU A 267 -13.73 -30.55 42.99
N LEU A 268 -14.22 -30.44 41.76
CA LEU A 268 -15.06 -31.45 41.10
C LEU A 268 -14.32 -32.15 39.96
N GLU A 269 -14.71 -33.39 39.66
CA GLU A 269 -14.29 -34.03 38.41
C GLU A 269 -14.98 -33.34 37.23
N GLY A 270 -14.22 -32.96 36.20
CA GLY A 270 -14.74 -32.23 35.03
C GLY A 270 -13.88 -31.05 34.59
N GLY A 271 -14.26 -30.47 33.44
CA GLY A 271 -13.53 -29.41 32.74
C GLY A 271 -13.86 -27.99 33.22
N HIS A 272 -14.25 -27.10 32.29
CA HIS A 272 -14.46 -25.67 32.54
C HIS A 272 -15.95 -25.29 32.45
N GLY A 273 -16.42 -24.38 33.32
CA GLY A 273 -17.70 -23.70 33.17
C GLY A 273 -18.93 -24.59 33.45
N ARG A 274 -19.87 -24.65 32.48
CA ARG A 274 -21.22 -25.25 32.60
C ARG A 274 -21.29 -26.60 33.30
N GLU A 275 -20.41 -27.55 32.97
CA GLU A 275 -20.41 -28.90 33.57
C GLU A 275 -20.13 -28.86 35.08
N VAL A 276 -19.13 -28.06 35.47
CA VAL A 276 -18.73 -27.86 36.88
C VAL A 276 -19.82 -27.11 37.63
N ALA A 277 -20.43 -26.13 36.97
CA ALA A 277 -21.45 -25.29 37.57
C ALA A 277 -22.76 -26.02 37.85
N GLN A 278 -23.19 -26.88 36.92
CA GLN A 278 -24.33 -27.79 37.13
C GLN A 278 -24.06 -28.75 38.29
N ALA A 279 -22.88 -29.37 38.32
CA ALA A 279 -22.52 -30.32 39.36
C ALA A 279 -22.47 -29.67 40.77
N ALA A 280 -22.12 -28.38 40.85
CA ALA A 280 -22.03 -27.64 42.12
C ALA A 280 -23.32 -26.91 42.53
N SER A 281 -24.40 -26.97 41.76
CA SER A 281 -25.60 -26.14 41.98
C SER A 281 -26.21 -26.29 43.39
N GLU A 282 -26.26 -27.52 43.91
CA GLU A 282 -26.76 -27.79 45.27
C GLU A 282 -25.81 -27.26 46.37
N ASP A 283 -24.49 -27.32 46.14
CA ASP A 283 -23.50 -26.77 47.06
C ASP A 283 -23.52 -25.24 47.09
N ILE A 284 -23.70 -24.59 45.94
CA ILE A 284 -23.88 -23.13 45.84
C ILE A 284 -25.11 -22.70 46.64
N ARG A 285 -26.22 -23.43 46.51
CA ARG A 285 -27.45 -23.18 47.27
C ARG A 285 -27.24 -23.29 48.78
N ARG A 286 -26.59 -24.37 49.23
CA ARG A 286 -26.28 -24.58 50.66
C ARG A 286 -25.39 -23.46 51.21
N PHE A 287 -24.39 -23.04 50.45
CA PHE A 287 -23.53 -21.93 50.83
C PHE A 287 -24.31 -20.62 50.99
N ILE A 288 -25.19 -20.27 50.05
CA ILE A 288 -26.01 -19.05 50.16
C ILE A 288 -26.91 -19.11 51.40
N ALA A 289 -27.55 -20.25 51.66
CA ALA A 289 -28.37 -20.45 52.86
C ALA A 289 -27.55 -20.33 54.15
N ASP A 290 -26.31 -20.84 54.18
CA ASP A 290 -25.40 -20.68 55.33
C ASP A 290 -25.02 -19.21 55.55
N VAL A 291 -24.89 -18.41 54.48
CA VAL A 291 -24.62 -16.96 54.58
C VAL A 291 -25.82 -16.24 55.18
N GLU A 292 -27.04 -16.52 54.69
CA GLU A 292 -28.26 -15.90 55.22
C GLU A 292 -28.53 -16.29 56.67
N ALA A 293 -28.21 -17.52 57.06
CA ALA A 293 -28.27 -17.98 58.44
C ALA A 293 -27.12 -17.45 59.34
N GLY A 294 -26.19 -16.65 58.80
CA GLY A 294 -25.05 -16.10 59.54
C GLY A 294 -23.99 -17.14 59.94
N LYS A 295 -24.00 -18.33 59.33
CA LYS A 295 -23.08 -19.45 59.63
C LYS A 295 -21.83 -19.43 58.75
N ALA A 296 -21.86 -18.72 57.62
CA ALA A 296 -20.73 -18.70 56.70
C ALA A 296 -19.54 -17.89 57.25
N PRO A 297 -18.30 -18.41 57.12
CA PRO A 297 -17.10 -17.76 57.65
C PRO A 297 -16.82 -16.41 56.97
N ARG A 298 -16.32 -15.47 57.76
CA ARG A 298 -15.80 -14.17 57.29
C ARG A 298 -14.33 -14.06 57.68
N ARG A 299 -13.58 -13.26 56.93
CA ARG A 299 -12.18 -13.00 57.25
C ARG A 299 -12.06 -12.13 58.48
N THR A 300 -11.26 -12.57 59.44
CA THR A 300 -11.04 -11.87 60.72
C THR A 300 -9.67 -11.20 60.81
N ALA A 301 -8.71 -11.58 59.95
CA ALA A 301 -7.37 -11.03 59.91
C ALA A 301 -6.90 -10.81 58.45
N PRO A 302 -6.13 -9.74 58.18
CA PRO A 302 -5.55 -9.51 56.86
C PRO A 302 -4.55 -10.60 56.49
N VAL A 303 -4.54 -10.97 55.20
CA VAL A 303 -3.58 -11.95 54.67
C VAL A 303 -2.22 -11.28 54.46
N PRO A 304 -1.11 -11.84 54.98
CA PRO A 304 0.23 -11.27 54.81
C PRO A 304 0.58 -11.09 53.33
N MET A 305 1.33 -10.03 53.01
CA MET A 305 1.79 -9.75 51.65
C MET A 305 2.84 -10.75 51.13
N ALA A 306 3.39 -11.61 52.00
CA ALA A 306 4.75 -12.17 51.88
C ALA A 306 4.86 -13.68 51.61
N GLU A 307 3.82 -14.37 51.12
CA GLU A 307 4.04 -15.74 50.64
C GLU A 307 4.78 -15.72 49.30
N SER A 308 5.93 -16.42 49.24
CA SER A 308 6.66 -16.67 48.01
C SER A 308 5.76 -17.42 47.03
N TYR A 309 5.58 -16.81 45.87
CA TYR A 309 4.84 -17.34 44.75
C TYR A 309 5.46 -18.66 44.28
N PRO A 310 4.67 -19.64 43.79
CA PRO A 310 5.25 -20.66 42.93
C PRO A 310 5.88 -19.97 41.72
N ASP A 311 7.05 -20.44 41.27
CA ASP A 311 7.68 -19.99 40.03
C ASP A 311 6.64 -19.98 38.90
N LEU A 312 6.74 -19.01 37.98
CA LEU A 312 5.96 -19.04 36.73
C LEU A 312 5.95 -20.47 36.22
N VAL A 313 4.76 -21.06 36.05
CA VAL A 313 4.66 -22.46 35.67
C VAL A 313 5.38 -22.60 34.34
N VAL A 314 6.58 -23.20 34.36
CA VAL A 314 7.29 -23.58 33.15
C VAL A 314 6.27 -24.32 32.31
N SER A 315 6.09 -23.87 31.06
CA SER A 315 5.09 -24.49 30.20
C SER A 315 5.42 -25.98 30.09
N ASP A 316 4.63 -26.84 30.72
CA ASP A 316 4.83 -28.29 30.78
C ASP A 316 3.71 -29.03 30.03
N GLY A 317 3.99 -30.27 29.62
CA GLY A 317 3.03 -31.13 28.94
C GLY A 317 2.51 -30.54 27.63
N ALA A 318 1.18 -30.50 27.45
CA ALA A 318 0.56 -30.00 26.22
C ALA A 318 0.82 -28.49 25.98
N ARG A 319 0.95 -27.69 27.05
CA ARG A 319 1.17 -26.24 26.96
C ARG A 319 2.53 -25.92 26.33
N PHE A 320 3.56 -26.70 26.69
CA PHE A 320 4.89 -26.62 26.08
C PHE A 320 4.83 -26.77 24.55
N TRP A 321 4.22 -27.86 24.08
CA TRP A 321 4.17 -28.19 22.66
C TRP A 321 3.32 -27.21 21.86
N ILE A 322 2.22 -26.73 22.43
CA ILE A 322 1.40 -25.67 21.83
C ILE A 322 2.23 -24.40 21.68
N LEU A 323 3.00 -24.00 22.70
CA LEU A 323 3.85 -22.81 22.63
C LEU A 323 4.95 -22.95 21.58
N ILE A 324 5.61 -24.10 21.50
CA ILE A 324 6.60 -24.42 20.45
C ILE A 324 5.98 -24.29 19.06
N LEU A 325 4.79 -24.88 18.86
CA LEU A 325 4.08 -24.82 17.57
C LEU A 325 3.70 -23.38 17.22
N ILE A 326 3.22 -22.59 18.18
CA ILE A 326 2.89 -21.17 17.98
C ILE A 326 4.13 -20.39 17.56
N ILE A 327 5.27 -20.58 18.24
CA ILE A 327 6.53 -19.91 17.88
C ILE A 327 6.92 -20.27 16.44
N ILE A 328 6.90 -21.56 16.08
CA ILE A 328 7.18 -22.02 14.72
C ILE A 328 6.26 -21.32 13.72
N LEU A 329 4.94 -21.34 13.93
CA LEU A 329 3.97 -20.73 13.02
C LEU A 329 4.13 -19.21 12.91
N CYS A 330 4.43 -18.53 14.02
CA CYS A 330 4.63 -17.07 14.04
C CYS A 330 5.87 -16.66 13.23
N THR A 331 6.92 -17.49 13.17
CA THR A 331 8.10 -17.17 12.34
C THR A 331 7.80 -17.08 10.85
N PHE A 332 6.76 -17.77 10.34
CA PHE A 332 6.33 -17.65 8.94
C PHE A 332 5.71 -16.28 8.64
N VAL A 333 5.12 -15.63 9.64
CA VAL A 333 4.47 -14.33 9.50
C VAL A 333 5.46 -13.20 9.79
N ALA A 334 6.20 -13.33 10.88
CA ALA A 334 7.07 -12.29 11.41
C ALA A 334 8.27 -12.90 12.15
N GLU A 335 9.23 -13.44 11.40
CA GLU A 335 10.49 -14.03 11.89
C GLU A 335 11.18 -13.19 12.98
N ASP A 336 11.62 -11.96 12.66
CA ASP A 336 12.47 -11.18 13.58
C ASP A 336 11.70 -10.78 14.85
N PRO A 337 10.46 -10.25 14.77
CA PRO A 337 9.64 -10.00 15.97
C PRO A 337 9.36 -11.24 16.81
N THR A 338 9.19 -12.40 16.17
CA THR A 338 8.94 -13.67 16.88
C THR A 338 10.18 -14.12 17.65
N CYS A 339 11.38 -13.98 17.08
CA CYS A 339 12.62 -14.28 17.79
C CYS A 339 12.81 -13.35 19.01
N LEU A 340 12.56 -12.05 18.85
CA LEU A 340 12.64 -11.09 19.97
C LEU A 340 11.62 -11.43 21.07
N ALA A 341 10.38 -11.75 20.70
CA ALA A 341 9.34 -12.16 21.64
C ALA A 341 9.68 -13.47 22.34
N ALA A 342 10.17 -14.48 21.61
CA ALA A 342 10.60 -15.76 22.17
C ALA A 342 11.77 -15.58 23.17
N GLY A 343 12.68 -14.64 22.89
CA GLY A 343 13.73 -14.23 23.83
C GLY A 343 13.18 -13.62 25.11
N LEU A 344 12.19 -12.73 25.02
CA LEU A 344 11.50 -12.17 26.18
C LEU A 344 10.77 -13.25 26.99
N LEU A 345 10.07 -14.18 26.33
CA LEU A 345 9.41 -15.31 27.01
C LEU A 345 10.42 -16.19 27.76
N ALA A 346 11.62 -16.36 27.21
CA ALA A 346 12.69 -17.08 27.88
C ALA A 346 13.27 -16.32 29.08
N ALA A 347 13.37 -14.99 29.01
CA ALA A 347 13.81 -14.15 30.14
C ALA A 347 12.82 -14.18 31.32
N GLU A 348 11.52 -14.23 31.01
CA GLU A 348 10.45 -14.36 32.00
C GLU A 348 10.32 -15.79 32.56
N GLY A 349 11.11 -16.76 32.08
CA GLY A 349 11.08 -18.14 32.58
C GLY A 349 9.92 -19.00 32.07
N ILE A 350 9.16 -18.53 31.07
CA ILE A 350 7.97 -19.21 30.53
C ILE A 350 8.37 -20.43 29.67
N ILE A 351 9.50 -20.32 28.97
CA ILE A 351 10.08 -21.35 28.10
C ILE A 351 11.60 -21.36 28.23
N GLY A 352 12.22 -22.54 28.14
CA GLY A 352 13.68 -22.65 28.11
C GLY A 352 14.28 -21.97 26.88
N PHE A 353 15.32 -21.16 27.07
CA PHE A 353 15.98 -20.40 25.99
C PHE A 353 16.34 -21.25 24.78
N TRP A 354 16.95 -22.42 24.99
CA TRP A 354 17.37 -23.31 23.90
C TRP A 354 16.21 -23.97 23.17
N TRP A 355 15.10 -24.25 23.87
CA TRP A 355 13.89 -24.80 23.24
C TRP A 355 13.19 -23.76 22.36
N ALA A 356 13.11 -22.51 22.84
CA ALA A 356 12.62 -21.40 22.06
C ALA A 356 13.54 -21.10 20.85
N ALA A 357 14.86 -21.20 21.01
CA ALA A 357 15.83 -21.02 19.92
C ALA A 357 15.73 -22.11 18.86
N LEU A 358 15.54 -23.36 19.28
CA LEU A 358 15.28 -24.48 18.37
C LEU A 358 13.98 -24.26 17.59
N ALA A 359 12.88 -23.89 18.27
CA ALA A 359 11.60 -23.61 17.64
C ALA A 359 11.71 -22.49 16.59
N CYS A 360 12.38 -21.38 16.93
CA CYS A 360 12.64 -20.29 15.98
C CYS A 360 13.46 -20.78 14.78
N THR A 361 14.54 -21.51 15.03
CA THR A 361 15.44 -22.03 13.97
C THR A 361 14.71 -22.95 13.01
N VAL A 362 13.91 -23.89 13.53
CA VAL A 362 13.11 -24.83 12.72
C VAL A 362 12.05 -24.08 11.90
N GLY A 363 11.31 -23.17 12.52
CA GLY A 363 10.28 -22.40 11.83
C GLY A 363 10.84 -21.58 10.69
N ILE A 364 11.95 -20.88 10.92
CA ILE A 364 12.54 -20.04 9.87
C ILE A 364 13.18 -20.87 8.77
N PHE A 365 13.95 -21.90 9.11
CA PHE A 365 14.54 -22.77 8.10
C PHE A 365 13.46 -23.37 7.19
N THR A 366 12.34 -23.78 7.78
CA THR A 366 11.18 -24.29 7.02
C THR A 366 10.58 -23.20 6.13
N GLY A 367 10.41 -21.98 6.64
CA GLY A 367 9.94 -20.82 5.87
C GLY A 367 10.83 -20.49 4.67
N ASP A 368 12.15 -20.46 4.87
CA ASP A 368 13.15 -20.21 3.82
C ASP A 368 13.09 -21.28 2.72
N MET A 369 12.93 -22.55 3.11
CA MET A 369 12.76 -23.67 2.17
C MET A 369 11.45 -23.57 1.38
N VAL A 370 10.36 -23.13 2.01
CA VAL A 370 9.08 -22.87 1.31
C VAL A 370 9.24 -21.76 0.27
N LEU A 371 9.91 -20.66 0.60
CA LEU A 371 10.17 -19.56 -0.35
C LEU A 371 11.04 -20.01 -1.54
N TYR A 372 12.09 -20.79 -1.26
CA TYR A 372 12.92 -21.38 -2.30
C TYR A 372 12.13 -22.34 -3.20
N ALA A 373 11.33 -23.24 -2.60
CA ALA A 373 10.51 -24.19 -3.33
C ALA A 373 9.46 -23.49 -4.21
N LEU A 374 8.84 -22.43 -3.69
CA LEU A 374 7.91 -21.58 -4.43
C LEU A 374 8.58 -20.94 -5.65
N GLY A 375 9.77 -20.35 -5.50
CA GLY A 375 10.53 -19.80 -6.61
C GLY A 375 10.93 -20.85 -7.66
N ARG A 376 11.32 -22.04 -7.20
CA ARG A 376 11.69 -23.17 -8.07
C ARG A 376 10.51 -23.70 -8.88
N TRP A 377 9.33 -23.77 -8.27
CA TRP A 377 8.08 -24.19 -8.92
C TRP A 377 7.58 -23.15 -9.93
N LEU A 378 7.64 -21.87 -9.57
CA LEU A 378 7.19 -20.75 -10.40
C LEU A 378 8.07 -20.51 -11.64
N GLY A 379 9.39 -20.75 -11.53
CA GLY A 379 10.36 -20.61 -12.63
C GLY A 379 10.47 -19.19 -13.22
N ARG A 380 11.23 -19.05 -14.32
CA ARG A 380 11.43 -17.74 -14.98
C ARG A 380 10.13 -17.12 -15.52
N GLY A 381 9.11 -17.94 -15.82
CA GLY A 381 7.82 -17.48 -16.33
C GLY A 381 7.02 -16.60 -15.36
N ALA A 382 7.24 -16.74 -14.05
CA ALA A 382 6.54 -15.95 -13.03
C ALA A 382 6.97 -14.48 -12.99
N LEU A 383 8.19 -14.16 -13.44
CA LEU A 383 8.70 -12.78 -13.53
C LEU A 383 7.90 -11.91 -14.50
N ARG A 384 7.20 -12.54 -15.44
CA ARG A 384 6.33 -11.86 -16.41
C ARG A 384 4.92 -11.61 -15.86
N ARG A 385 4.60 -12.11 -14.65
CA ARG A 385 3.28 -12.02 -14.01
C ARG A 385 3.36 -11.19 -12.71
N ALA A 386 2.26 -10.50 -12.38
CA ALA A 386 2.14 -9.78 -11.12
C ALA A 386 1.92 -10.77 -9.94
N PRO A 387 2.40 -10.48 -8.71
CA PRO A 387 3.10 -9.26 -8.29
C PRO A 387 4.62 -9.29 -8.52
N LEU A 388 5.22 -10.43 -8.89
CA LEU A 388 6.68 -10.55 -9.05
C LEU A 388 7.25 -9.55 -10.08
N LYS A 389 6.54 -9.31 -11.19
CA LYS A 389 6.90 -8.27 -12.19
C LYS A 389 7.10 -6.87 -11.58
N TRP A 390 6.44 -6.58 -10.46
CA TRP A 390 6.52 -5.27 -9.80
C TRP A 390 7.71 -5.16 -8.86
N ILE A 391 8.16 -6.30 -8.30
CA ILE A 391 9.21 -6.36 -7.28
C ILE A 391 10.57 -6.61 -7.92
N VAL A 392 10.63 -7.44 -8.97
CA VAL A 392 11.89 -7.85 -9.58
C VAL A 392 11.82 -7.72 -11.11
N LYS A 393 12.72 -6.93 -11.70
CA LYS A 393 12.79 -6.70 -13.15
C LYS A 393 13.69 -7.75 -13.81
N GLU A 394 13.30 -8.22 -15.01
CA GLU A 394 13.97 -9.31 -15.74
C GLU A 394 15.47 -9.03 -15.97
N HIS A 395 15.84 -7.80 -16.36
CA HIS A 395 17.24 -7.40 -16.57
C HIS A 395 18.09 -7.38 -15.29
N GLU A 396 17.49 -7.22 -14.11
CA GLU A 396 18.23 -7.29 -12.85
C GLU A 396 18.58 -8.72 -12.49
N ILE A 397 17.70 -9.68 -12.83
CA ILE A 397 17.94 -11.10 -12.61
C ILE A 397 19.01 -11.63 -13.56
N ASP A 398 19.03 -11.23 -14.82
CA ASP A 398 20.09 -11.67 -15.74
C ASP A 398 21.47 -11.17 -15.30
N ARG A 399 21.54 -9.95 -14.77
CA ARG A 399 22.76 -9.41 -14.12
C ARG A 399 23.11 -10.17 -12.84
N MET A 400 22.13 -10.53 -12.00
CA MET A 400 22.36 -11.31 -10.78
C MET A 400 22.70 -12.77 -11.07
N ALA A 401 22.19 -13.37 -12.16
CA ALA A 401 22.45 -14.74 -12.56
C ALA A 401 23.95 -14.98 -12.83
N GLY A 402 24.64 -13.99 -13.39
CA GLY A 402 26.09 -14.01 -13.53
C GLY A 402 26.85 -13.99 -12.19
N TRP A 403 26.27 -13.38 -11.15
CA TRP A 403 26.89 -13.30 -9.81
C TRP A 403 26.66 -14.56 -8.98
N PHE A 404 25.49 -15.19 -9.11
CA PHE A 404 25.11 -16.42 -8.38
C PHE A 404 25.91 -17.68 -8.80
N GLY A 405 26.60 -17.64 -9.93
CA GLY A 405 27.56 -18.68 -10.33
C GLY A 405 28.91 -18.62 -9.59
N SER A 406 29.17 -17.58 -8.79
CA SER A 406 30.42 -17.37 -8.06
C SER A 406 30.26 -17.58 -6.54
N PRO A 407 31.35 -17.87 -5.79
CA PRO A 407 31.32 -17.95 -4.32
C PRO A 407 30.74 -16.69 -3.64
N ARG A 408 30.88 -15.53 -4.29
CA ARG A 408 30.35 -14.24 -3.82
C ARG A 408 28.81 -14.20 -3.87
N GLY A 409 28.18 -14.88 -4.83
CA GLY A 409 26.71 -14.95 -4.92
C GLY A 409 26.09 -15.72 -3.76
N MET A 410 26.79 -16.73 -3.23
CA MET A 410 26.35 -17.48 -2.06
C MET A 410 26.46 -16.65 -0.78
N LEU A 411 27.51 -15.82 -0.66
CA LEU A 411 27.67 -14.87 0.43
C LEU A 411 26.53 -13.84 0.46
N VAL A 412 26.04 -13.39 -0.72
CA VAL A 412 24.89 -12.48 -0.81
C VAL A 412 23.61 -13.13 -0.26
N ILE A 413 23.37 -14.42 -0.54
CA ILE A 413 22.21 -15.14 -0.01
C ILE A 413 22.26 -15.19 1.52
N VAL A 414 23.41 -15.56 2.09
CA VAL A 414 23.59 -15.58 3.55
C VAL A 414 23.47 -14.17 4.14
N SER A 415 24.05 -13.17 3.46
CA SER A 415 24.03 -11.78 3.92
C SER A 415 22.63 -11.17 3.91
N SER A 416 21.76 -11.61 2.99
CA SER A 416 20.36 -11.19 2.94
C SER A 416 19.60 -11.52 4.22
N ARG A 417 20.07 -12.52 4.98
CA ARG A 417 19.48 -12.85 6.28
C ARG A 417 19.64 -11.74 7.31
N PHE A 418 20.68 -10.93 7.23
CA PHE A 418 20.91 -9.82 8.16
C PHE A 418 20.21 -8.53 7.73
N ILE A 419 19.57 -8.51 6.55
CA ILE A 419 18.92 -7.32 5.99
C ILE A 419 17.40 -7.56 5.91
N PRO A 420 16.60 -6.86 6.73
CA PRO A 420 15.14 -6.97 6.72
C PRO A 420 14.55 -6.79 5.31
N ALA A 421 13.48 -7.53 5.00
CA ALA A 421 12.76 -7.53 3.72
C ALA A 421 13.54 -8.02 2.46
N SER A 422 14.87 -8.18 2.51
CA SER A 422 15.65 -8.66 1.36
C SER A 422 15.57 -10.17 1.12
N ARG A 423 15.13 -10.93 2.14
CA ARG A 423 15.09 -12.40 2.18
C ARG A 423 14.12 -13.00 1.17
N VAL A 424 12.88 -12.51 1.13
CA VAL A 424 11.83 -12.99 0.21
C VAL A 424 12.27 -12.92 -1.25
N PRO A 425 12.70 -11.76 -1.79
CA PRO A 425 13.14 -11.71 -3.19
C PRO A 425 14.40 -12.55 -3.42
N THR A 426 15.31 -12.65 -2.45
CA THR A 426 16.56 -13.41 -2.60
C THR A 426 16.30 -14.92 -2.69
N PHE A 427 15.51 -15.49 -1.78
CA PHE A 427 15.24 -16.94 -1.76
C PHE A 427 14.33 -17.37 -2.92
N VAL A 428 13.34 -16.54 -3.27
CA VAL A 428 12.51 -16.77 -4.47
C VAL A 428 13.37 -16.73 -5.73
N THR A 429 14.28 -15.75 -5.86
CA THR A 429 15.20 -15.66 -7.02
C THR A 429 16.17 -16.84 -7.06
N ALA A 430 16.72 -17.25 -5.92
CA ALA A 430 17.55 -18.46 -5.80
C ALA A 430 16.80 -19.73 -6.28
N GLY A 431 15.49 -19.82 -5.96
CA GLY A 431 14.60 -20.87 -6.46
C GLY A 431 14.42 -20.81 -7.98
N ILE A 432 14.14 -19.62 -8.53
CA ILE A 432 13.97 -19.39 -9.98
C ILE A 432 15.24 -19.78 -10.75
N LEU A 433 16.41 -19.45 -10.20
CA LEU A 433 17.72 -19.80 -10.76
C LEU A 433 18.13 -21.25 -10.51
N ARG A 434 17.32 -22.03 -9.79
CA ARG A 434 17.51 -23.46 -9.51
C ARG A 434 18.86 -23.80 -8.87
N LEU A 435 19.30 -22.98 -7.91
CA LEU A 435 20.56 -23.22 -7.18
C LEU A 435 20.56 -24.59 -6.47
N GLY A 436 21.74 -25.14 -6.21
CA GLY A 436 21.88 -26.48 -5.62
C GLY A 436 21.30 -26.57 -4.20
N LEU A 437 20.23 -27.36 -4.03
CA LEU A 437 19.48 -27.49 -2.78
C LEU A 437 20.33 -27.90 -1.55
N PRO A 438 21.26 -28.87 -1.61
CA PRO A 438 21.97 -29.33 -0.41
C PRO A 438 22.88 -28.26 0.19
N ARG A 439 23.64 -27.57 -0.66
CA ARG A 439 24.56 -26.50 -0.23
C ARG A 439 23.78 -25.29 0.29
N LEU A 440 22.72 -24.90 -0.41
CA LEU A 440 21.86 -23.79 -0.01
C LEU A 440 21.15 -24.07 1.33
N SER A 441 20.59 -25.27 1.47
CA SER A 441 19.92 -25.71 2.71
C SER A 441 20.87 -25.67 3.92
N LEU A 442 22.08 -26.22 3.77
CA LEU A 442 23.09 -26.19 4.84
C LEU A 442 23.43 -24.75 5.25
N LEU A 443 23.62 -23.85 4.28
CA LEU A 443 23.95 -22.46 4.54
C LEU A 443 22.80 -21.68 5.19
N LEU A 444 21.56 -21.92 4.77
CA LEU A 444 20.40 -21.28 5.37
C LEU A 444 20.15 -21.80 6.80
N PHE A 445 20.34 -23.10 7.02
CA PHE A 445 20.23 -23.70 8.34
C PHE A 445 21.30 -23.15 9.30
N THR A 446 22.57 -23.09 8.89
CA THR A 446 23.64 -22.54 9.73
C THR A 446 23.43 -21.06 10.00
N ALA A 447 23.00 -20.29 8.99
CA ALA A 447 22.67 -18.88 9.18
C ALA A 447 21.49 -18.69 10.15
N ALA A 448 20.46 -19.56 10.08
CA ALA A 448 19.35 -19.58 11.04
C ALA A 448 19.84 -19.90 12.46
N LEU A 449 20.61 -20.97 12.59
CA LEU A 449 21.12 -21.46 13.87
C LEU A 449 22.01 -20.43 14.59
N VAL A 450 22.75 -19.61 13.85
CA VAL A 450 23.61 -18.55 14.42
C VAL A 450 22.81 -17.27 14.70
N TRP A 451 21.87 -16.90 13.83
CA TRP A 451 21.16 -15.62 13.94
C TRP A 451 20.02 -15.64 14.96
N THR A 452 19.29 -16.76 15.07
CA THR A 452 18.14 -16.86 15.98
C THR A 452 18.51 -16.67 17.45
N PRO A 453 19.61 -17.26 17.99
CA PRO A 453 19.95 -17.06 19.39
C PRO A 453 20.44 -15.63 19.64
N VAL A 454 21.03 -14.96 18.65
CA VAL A 454 21.44 -13.55 18.76
C VAL A 454 20.22 -12.63 18.90
N LEU A 455 19.20 -12.82 18.05
CA LEU A 455 17.94 -12.07 18.18
C LEU A 455 17.23 -12.38 19.49
N MET A 456 17.20 -13.64 19.90
CA MET A 456 16.60 -14.02 21.18
C MET A 456 17.37 -13.47 22.38
N LEU A 457 18.70 -13.42 22.33
CA LEU A 457 19.52 -12.80 23.37
C LEU A 457 19.24 -11.30 23.47
N LEU A 458 19.05 -10.65 22.32
CA LEU A 458 18.62 -9.26 22.27
C LEU A 458 17.23 -9.08 22.92
N GLY A 459 16.29 -9.98 22.61
CA GLY A 459 14.96 -10.00 23.21
C GLY A 459 14.97 -10.27 24.71
N SER A 460 15.83 -11.18 25.19
CA SER A 460 15.92 -11.52 26.61
C SER A 460 16.60 -10.43 27.44
N THR A 461 17.54 -9.69 26.85
CA THR A 461 18.29 -8.63 27.54
C THR A 461 17.61 -7.27 27.45
N LEU A 462 17.11 -6.89 26.27
CA LEU A 462 16.47 -5.58 26.05
C LEU A 462 14.95 -5.61 26.26
N GLY A 463 14.32 -6.78 26.22
CA GLY A 463 12.87 -6.93 26.34
C GLY A 463 12.32 -6.46 27.69
N PRO A 464 12.81 -6.97 28.84
CA PRO A 464 12.32 -6.54 30.15
C PRO A 464 12.41 -5.02 30.40
N PRO A 465 13.57 -4.34 30.19
CA PRO A 465 13.64 -2.88 30.37
C PRO A 465 12.79 -2.10 29.36
N PHE A 466 12.61 -2.64 28.14
CA PHE A 466 11.71 -2.04 27.16
C PHE A 466 10.25 -2.09 27.62
N MET A 467 9.82 -3.22 28.19
CA MET A 467 8.45 -3.40 28.68
C MET A 467 8.13 -2.50 29.86
N GLU A 468 9.10 -2.26 30.75
CA GLU A 468 8.94 -1.32 31.86
C GLU A 468 8.71 0.12 31.37
N GLN A 469 9.40 0.54 30.31
CA GLN A 469 9.29 1.89 29.77
C GLN A 469 8.16 2.06 28.74
N PHE A 470 7.61 0.97 28.20
CA PHE A 470 6.60 0.98 27.14
C PHE A 470 5.37 1.85 27.46
N PRO A 471 4.77 1.82 28.68
CA PRO A 471 3.62 2.65 29.01
C PRO A 471 3.88 4.16 28.89
N ARG A 472 5.13 4.59 29.13
CA ARG A 472 5.56 6.00 29.07
C ARG A 472 5.69 6.50 27.63
N TYR A 473 6.14 5.64 26.71
CA TYR A 473 6.43 6.02 25.32
C TYR A 473 5.38 5.58 24.31
N LYS A 474 4.33 4.85 24.73
CA LYS A 474 3.25 4.38 23.83
C LYS A 474 2.63 5.50 22.98
N HIS A 475 2.52 6.71 23.52
CA HIS A 475 1.97 7.87 22.81
C HIS A 475 2.90 8.40 21.70
N TYR A 476 4.20 8.13 21.79
CA TYR A 476 5.21 8.51 20.79
C TYR A 476 5.56 7.39 19.82
N ALA A 477 5.06 6.17 20.02
CA ALA A 477 5.42 5.00 19.22
C ALA A 477 5.25 5.24 17.70
N ALA A 478 4.16 5.90 17.28
CA ALA A 478 3.94 6.25 15.87
C ALA A 478 5.01 7.21 15.31
N TRP A 479 5.43 8.21 16.10
CA TRP A 479 6.47 9.16 15.71
C TRP A 479 7.86 8.52 15.68
N ILE A 480 8.15 7.62 16.62
CA ILE A 480 9.40 6.84 16.63
C ILE A 480 9.48 5.96 15.39
N VAL A 481 8.40 5.26 15.04
CA VAL A 481 8.34 4.42 13.84
C VAL A 481 8.49 5.27 12.57
N LEU A 482 7.79 6.40 12.47
CA LEU A 482 7.92 7.32 11.34
C LEU A 482 9.34 7.89 11.22
N GLY A 483 9.94 8.28 12.34
CA GLY A 483 11.32 8.76 12.42
C GLY A 483 12.33 7.70 11.99
N LEU A 484 12.14 6.44 12.40
CA LEU A 484 12.97 5.32 11.99
C LEU A 484 12.85 5.06 10.48
N PHE A 485 11.64 5.07 9.92
CA PHE A 485 11.45 4.94 8.47
C PHE A 485 12.10 6.10 7.70
N ALA A 486 11.94 7.34 8.18
CA ALA A 486 12.59 8.49 7.58
C ALA A 486 14.12 8.41 7.67
N PHE A 487 14.66 7.94 8.80
CA PHE A 487 16.09 7.71 8.99
C PHE A 487 16.63 6.63 8.05
N ILE A 488 15.97 5.46 7.98
CA ILE A 488 16.36 4.37 7.08
C ILE A 488 16.30 4.84 5.63
N TRP A 489 15.23 5.55 5.23
CA TRP A 489 15.12 6.11 3.89
C TRP A 489 16.24 7.11 3.60
N PHE A 490 16.51 8.05 4.50
CA PHE A 490 17.58 9.03 4.36
C PHE A 490 18.95 8.36 4.26
N PHE A 491 19.24 7.43 5.16
CA PHE A 491 20.50 6.70 5.20
C PHE A 491 20.74 5.89 3.92
N THR A 492 19.73 5.13 3.47
CA THR A 492 19.83 4.31 2.25
C THR A 492 19.87 5.11 0.95
N HIS A 493 19.21 6.28 0.89
CA HIS A 493 19.11 7.06 -0.35
C HIS A 493 20.17 8.16 -0.48
N TRP A 494 20.80 8.56 0.62
CA TRP A 494 21.78 9.65 0.66
C TRP A 494 23.13 9.22 1.24
N VAL A 495 23.16 8.56 2.41
CA VAL A 495 24.43 8.20 3.08
C VAL A 495 25.14 7.06 2.35
N VAL A 496 24.45 5.95 2.10
CA VAL A 496 25.03 4.78 1.41
C VAL A 496 25.55 5.15 0.01
N PRO A 497 24.80 5.87 -0.86
CA PRO A 497 25.32 6.27 -2.16
C PRO A 497 26.51 7.25 -2.05
N ALA A 498 26.53 8.15 -1.06
CA ALA A 498 27.64 9.11 -0.87
C ALA A 498 29.00 8.44 -0.59
N MET A 499 29.00 7.19 -0.10
CA MET A 499 30.22 6.43 0.14
C MET A 499 30.89 5.91 -1.15
N THR A 500 30.19 5.93 -2.29
CA THR A 500 30.72 5.45 -3.58
C THR A 500 30.84 6.60 -4.58
N TRP A 501 31.84 6.54 -5.47
CA TRP A 501 31.99 7.56 -6.52
C TRP A 501 30.72 7.67 -7.40
N ARG A 502 30.20 6.52 -7.85
CA ARG A 502 28.97 6.43 -8.63
C ARG A 502 27.78 7.02 -7.89
N GLY A 503 27.60 6.67 -6.62
CA GLY A 503 26.49 7.17 -5.82
C GLY A 503 26.59 8.66 -5.50
N ARG A 504 27.80 9.24 -5.39
CA ARG A 504 27.98 10.71 -5.33
C ARG A 504 27.46 11.39 -6.60
N ARG A 505 27.72 10.83 -7.79
CA ARG A 505 27.18 11.36 -9.05
C ARG A 505 25.67 11.16 -9.17
N GLU A 506 25.13 10.06 -8.65
CA GLU A 506 23.68 9.86 -8.53
C GLU A 506 23.03 10.90 -7.60
N ILE A 507 23.69 11.26 -6.50
CA ILE A 507 23.23 12.35 -5.61
C ILE A 507 23.22 13.68 -6.36
N VAL A 508 24.26 14.00 -7.15
CA VAL A 508 24.28 15.21 -8.00
C VAL A 508 23.08 15.23 -8.95
N MET A 509 22.78 14.11 -9.60
CA MET A 509 21.58 13.97 -10.44
C MET A 509 20.29 14.21 -9.64
N LYS A 510 20.13 13.60 -8.45
CA LYS A 510 18.95 13.79 -7.59
C LYS A 510 18.78 15.25 -7.14
N VAL A 511 19.86 15.88 -6.68
CA VAL A 511 19.86 17.27 -6.22
C VAL A 511 19.53 18.21 -7.37
N ARG A 512 20.12 18.01 -8.56
CA ARG A 512 19.78 18.80 -9.74
C ARG A 512 18.34 18.56 -10.18
N GLY A 513 17.88 17.31 -10.16
CA GLY A 513 16.49 16.95 -10.42
C GLY A 513 15.50 17.65 -9.49
N LEU A 514 15.89 17.94 -8.23
CA LEU A 514 15.09 18.72 -7.29
C LEU A 514 15.18 20.23 -7.57
N MET A 515 16.39 20.75 -7.79
CA MET A 515 16.67 22.19 -7.89
C MET A 515 16.33 22.79 -9.24
N GLN A 516 16.34 22.01 -10.33
CA GLN A 516 16.06 22.47 -11.69
C GLN A 516 14.65 22.03 -12.10
N PRO A 517 13.69 22.96 -12.19
CA PRO A 517 12.31 22.61 -12.53
C PRO A 517 12.13 21.99 -13.92
N SER A 518 13.05 22.25 -14.86
CA SER A 518 13.06 21.60 -16.16
C SER A 518 13.18 20.07 -16.04
N LEU A 519 13.82 19.56 -14.99
CA LEU A 519 14.00 18.11 -14.73
C LEU A 519 12.84 17.48 -13.94
N TRP A 520 11.87 18.27 -13.46
CA TRP A 520 10.78 17.74 -12.63
C TRP A 520 9.92 16.70 -13.35
N PRO A 521 9.27 15.78 -12.62
CA PRO A 521 8.34 14.83 -13.22
C PRO A 521 7.26 15.56 -14.05
N GLY A 522 6.95 15.04 -15.24
CA GLY A 522 6.02 15.70 -16.15
C GLY A 522 4.64 15.95 -15.55
N TRP A 523 4.14 15.05 -14.68
CA TRP A 523 2.86 15.26 -14.02
C TRP A 523 2.84 16.52 -13.14
N LEU A 524 3.95 16.82 -12.43
CA LEU A 524 4.05 17.98 -11.56
C LEU A 524 4.19 19.25 -12.40
N LEU A 525 5.03 19.20 -13.43
CA LEU A 525 5.28 20.32 -14.32
C LEU A 525 4.05 20.71 -15.16
N TYR A 526 3.27 19.75 -15.64
CA TYR A 526 2.09 20.04 -16.45
C TYR A 526 0.80 20.24 -15.63
N LEU A 527 0.81 19.97 -14.31
CA LEU A 527 -0.39 20.10 -13.46
C LEU A 527 -0.97 21.52 -13.47
N PRO A 528 -0.20 22.60 -13.22
CA PRO A 528 -0.76 23.94 -13.22
C PRO A 528 -1.22 24.38 -14.62
N VAL A 529 -0.53 23.92 -15.67
CA VAL A 529 -0.93 24.15 -17.07
C VAL A 529 -2.30 23.51 -17.35
N ARG A 530 -2.50 22.26 -16.95
CA ARG A 530 -3.78 21.55 -17.11
C ARG A 530 -4.91 22.21 -16.32
N LEU A 531 -4.66 22.58 -15.06
CA LEU A 531 -5.60 23.33 -14.25
C LEU A 531 -5.93 24.68 -14.89
N GLY A 532 -4.93 25.34 -15.47
CA GLY A 532 -5.08 26.58 -16.22
C GLY A 532 -5.99 26.46 -17.44
N ILE A 533 -5.78 25.42 -18.26
CA ILE A 533 -6.65 25.12 -19.40
C ILE A 533 -8.10 24.96 -18.93
N VAL A 534 -8.34 24.20 -17.84
CA VAL A 534 -9.68 24.01 -17.28
C VAL A 534 -10.29 25.32 -16.79
N LEU A 535 -9.56 26.08 -15.96
CA LEU A 535 -10.05 27.35 -15.38
C LEU A 535 -10.35 28.39 -16.47
N LEU A 536 -9.48 28.53 -17.46
CA LEU A 536 -9.70 29.47 -18.57
C LEU A 536 -10.85 28.98 -19.47
N SER A 537 -10.98 27.68 -19.71
CA SER A 537 -12.12 27.12 -20.46
C SER A 537 -13.47 27.36 -19.74
N LEU A 538 -13.48 27.27 -18.40
CA LEU A 538 -14.64 27.61 -17.57
C LEU A 538 -15.00 29.11 -17.68
N ARG A 539 -14.00 30.00 -17.71
CA ARG A 539 -14.22 31.45 -17.92
C ARG A 539 -14.92 31.75 -19.25
N HIS A 540 -14.62 30.98 -20.30
CA HIS A 540 -15.29 31.05 -21.60
C HIS A 540 -16.61 30.26 -21.67
N ARG A 541 -17.09 29.71 -20.55
CA ARG A 541 -18.34 28.94 -20.41
C ARG A 541 -18.44 27.70 -21.32
N ARG A 542 -17.31 27.19 -21.83
CA ARG A 542 -17.25 26.01 -22.72
C ARG A 542 -15.96 25.23 -22.48
N LEU A 543 -16.08 23.97 -22.02
CA LEU A 543 -14.95 23.11 -21.62
C LEU A 543 -14.00 22.73 -22.77
N THR A 544 -14.47 22.72 -24.02
CA THR A 544 -13.68 22.32 -25.20
C THR A 544 -13.26 23.51 -26.08
N ALA A 545 -13.32 24.74 -25.57
CA ALA A 545 -13.09 25.94 -26.39
C ALA A 545 -11.71 25.95 -27.08
N PHE A 546 -10.66 25.47 -26.41
CA PHE A 546 -9.32 25.40 -27.00
C PHE A 546 -9.24 24.52 -28.25
N ALA A 547 -10.03 23.44 -28.31
CA ALA A 547 -10.02 22.51 -29.45
C ALA A 547 -10.58 23.15 -30.73
N SER A 548 -11.29 24.28 -30.60
CA SER A 548 -11.80 25.08 -31.71
C SER A 548 -10.85 26.22 -32.13
N ALA A 549 -9.63 26.30 -31.58
CA ALA A 549 -8.68 27.37 -31.92
C ALA A 549 -8.26 27.33 -33.41
N ASN A 550 -8.16 26.13 -33.98
CA ASN A 550 -7.81 25.91 -35.37
C ASN A 550 -8.88 25.04 -36.05
N PRO A 551 -10.03 25.61 -36.45
CA PRO A 551 -11.17 24.85 -36.97
C PRO A 551 -10.85 24.03 -38.22
N ALA A 552 -9.84 24.44 -38.97
CA ALA A 552 -9.41 23.73 -40.16
C ALA A 552 -8.33 22.66 -39.86
N LEU A 553 -7.60 22.75 -38.73
CA LEU A 553 -6.42 21.92 -38.47
C LEU A 553 -6.79 20.68 -37.65
N GLY A 554 -6.74 19.50 -38.28
CA GLY A 554 -7.08 18.24 -37.59
C GLY A 554 -8.56 18.14 -37.22
N ARG A 555 -8.93 17.15 -36.42
CA ARG A 555 -10.32 17.00 -35.92
C ARG A 555 -10.54 17.67 -34.58
N VAL A 556 -9.48 17.81 -33.79
CA VAL A 556 -9.52 18.42 -32.46
C VAL A 556 -8.61 19.66 -32.39
N GLY A 557 -8.44 20.36 -33.51
CA GLY A 557 -7.63 21.57 -33.59
C GLY A 557 -6.13 21.33 -33.56
N GLY A 558 -5.67 20.08 -33.83
CA GLY A 558 -4.29 19.65 -33.70
C GLY A 558 -3.83 19.47 -32.25
N PHE A 559 -4.77 19.14 -31.35
CA PHE A 559 -4.49 18.62 -30.00
C PHE A 559 -4.02 17.16 -30.07
N VAL A 560 -3.94 16.50 -28.90
CA VAL A 560 -3.54 15.11 -28.73
C VAL A 560 -4.41 14.14 -29.54
N GLY A 561 -3.76 13.31 -30.37
CA GLY A 561 -4.38 12.18 -31.07
C GLY A 561 -4.78 12.43 -32.53
N ASP A 562 -4.54 13.63 -33.09
CA ASP A 562 -4.65 13.87 -34.52
C ASP A 562 -3.48 13.22 -35.30
N ALA A 563 -3.77 12.70 -36.48
CA ALA A 563 -2.80 12.06 -37.37
C ALA A 563 -1.78 13.08 -37.90
N LYS A 564 -0.49 12.77 -37.85
CA LYS A 564 0.58 13.69 -38.27
C LYS A 564 0.47 14.07 -39.75
N SER A 565 0.10 13.13 -40.62
CA SER A 565 -0.09 13.46 -42.05
C SER A 565 -1.26 14.42 -42.25
N LEU A 566 -2.32 14.33 -41.45
CA LEU A 566 -3.46 15.25 -41.51
C LEU A 566 -3.05 16.69 -41.17
N LEU A 567 -2.13 16.86 -40.23
CA LEU A 567 -1.62 18.18 -39.83
C LEU A 567 -0.67 18.78 -40.87
N LEU A 568 0.13 17.96 -41.56
CA LEU A 568 1.09 18.40 -42.56
C LEU A 568 0.49 18.56 -43.96
N ARG A 569 -0.55 17.80 -44.31
CA ARG A 569 -1.18 17.76 -45.64
C ARG A 569 -1.48 19.15 -46.24
N PRO A 570 -1.99 20.14 -45.49
CA PRO A 570 -2.27 21.46 -46.04
C PRO A 570 -1.01 22.21 -46.52
N PHE A 571 0.14 21.88 -45.96
CA PHE A 571 1.41 22.56 -46.21
C PHE A 571 2.30 21.83 -47.22
N GLN A 572 2.01 20.58 -47.59
CA GLN A 572 2.83 19.76 -48.51
C GLN A 572 3.06 20.38 -49.90
N ARG A 573 2.26 21.39 -50.31
CA ARG A 573 2.47 22.13 -51.57
C ARG A 573 3.54 23.22 -51.47
N ASP A 574 3.93 23.62 -50.26
CA ASP A 574 5.01 24.60 -50.03
C ASP A 574 6.34 23.85 -49.99
N SER A 575 7.35 24.36 -50.70
CA SER A 575 8.68 23.75 -50.75
C SER A 575 9.40 23.75 -49.39
N ARG A 576 8.95 24.59 -48.45
CA ARG A 576 9.43 24.62 -47.08
C ARG A 576 8.79 23.54 -46.21
N CYS A 577 7.80 22.79 -46.68
CA CYS A 577 7.26 21.65 -45.94
C CYS A 577 8.06 20.39 -46.27
N CYS A 578 8.44 19.62 -45.24
CA CYS A 578 9.14 18.37 -45.44
C CYS A 578 8.26 17.37 -46.21
N PRO A 579 8.76 16.75 -47.29
CA PRO A 579 8.03 15.70 -48.01
C PRO A 579 7.67 14.54 -47.08
N THR A 580 6.41 14.10 -47.16
CA THR A 580 5.89 12.95 -46.40
C THR A 580 5.01 12.06 -47.26
N LEU A 581 5.03 10.76 -46.96
CA LEU A 581 4.11 9.75 -47.51
C LEU A 581 3.43 9.03 -46.35
N ALA A 582 2.10 9.13 -46.26
CA ALA A 582 1.30 8.37 -45.30
C ALA A 582 0.89 7.02 -45.92
N LEU A 583 1.01 5.94 -45.17
CA LEU A 583 0.67 4.58 -45.59
C LEU A 583 -0.31 3.96 -44.59
N SER A 584 -1.45 3.48 -45.09
CA SER A 584 -2.53 2.90 -44.28
C SER A 584 -2.36 1.39 -44.18
N LEU A 585 -2.69 0.82 -43.01
CA LEU A 585 -2.73 -0.64 -42.89
C LEU A 585 -3.83 -1.31 -43.72
N GLU A 586 -4.83 -0.54 -44.17
CA GLU A 586 -5.88 -1.01 -45.07
C GLU A 586 -5.32 -1.37 -46.46
N ASP A 587 -4.18 -0.78 -46.84
CA ASP A 587 -3.53 -1.03 -48.12
C ASP A 587 -2.73 -2.36 -48.09
N PRO A 588 -2.73 -3.16 -49.18
CA PRO A 588 -1.97 -4.40 -49.28
C PRO A 588 -0.49 -4.20 -48.96
N SER A 589 0.11 -5.14 -48.22
CA SER A 589 1.50 -5.01 -47.76
C SER A 589 2.50 -4.81 -48.90
N ASP A 590 2.30 -5.43 -50.06
CA ASP A 590 3.22 -5.30 -51.19
C ASP A 590 3.10 -3.94 -51.89
N GLU A 591 1.90 -3.33 -51.88
CA GLU A 591 1.68 -1.97 -52.37
C GLU A 591 2.37 -0.95 -51.46
N ARG A 592 2.22 -1.10 -50.14
CA ARG A 592 2.93 -0.24 -49.18
C ARG A 592 4.45 -0.32 -49.31
N VAL A 593 4.99 -1.52 -49.53
CA VAL A 593 6.44 -1.72 -49.74
C VAL A 593 6.88 -1.03 -51.03
N LYS A 594 6.11 -1.18 -52.11
CA LYS A 594 6.41 -0.53 -53.39
C LYS A 594 6.40 1.00 -53.26
N ASP A 595 5.40 1.56 -52.61
CA ASP A 595 5.28 3.01 -52.43
C ASP A 595 6.37 3.56 -51.49
N ALA A 596 6.70 2.81 -50.43
CA ALA A 596 7.82 3.13 -49.55
C ALA A 596 9.16 3.14 -50.30
N ALA A 597 9.40 2.13 -51.16
CA ALA A 597 10.60 2.04 -51.97
C ALA A 597 10.67 3.20 -53.00
N ALA A 598 9.55 3.54 -53.62
CA ALA A 598 9.47 4.69 -54.54
C ALA A 598 9.77 6.02 -53.83
N PHE A 599 9.25 6.20 -52.62
CA PHE A 599 9.54 7.36 -51.79
C PHE A 599 11.03 7.44 -51.42
N ALA A 600 11.63 6.33 -50.99
CA ALA A 600 13.06 6.27 -50.68
C ALA A 600 13.93 6.51 -51.92
N ALA A 601 13.54 6.00 -53.09
CA ALA A 601 14.24 6.26 -54.35
C ALA A 601 14.20 7.75 -54.76
N CYS A 602 13.08 8.44 -54.48
CA CYS A 602 12.92 9.86 -54.79
C CYS A 602 13.70 10.78 -53.82
N HIS A 603 13.78 10.40 -52.53
CA HIS A 603 14.30 11.29 -51.49
C HIS A 603 15.65 10.90 -50.90
N GLY A 604 16.12 9.67 -51.16
CA GLY A 604 17.36 9.11 -50.63
C GLY A 604 17.26 8.66 -49.18
N PHE A 605 18.23 7.85 -48.76
CA PHE A 605 18.41 7.47 -47.35
C PHE A 605 19.29 8.49 -46.61
N PRO A 606 19.10 8.69 -45.30
CA PRO A 606 18.10 8.03 -44.46
C PRO A 606 16.66 8.55 -44.65
N VAL A 607 15.68 7.68 -44.40
CA VAL A 607 14.25 8.01 -44.34
C VAL A 607 13.77 7.87 -42.90
N VAL A 608 12.86 8.75 -42.45
CA VAL A 608 12.30 8.70 -41.10
C VAL A 608 10.96 7.99 -41.13
N PHE A 609 10.86 6.87 -40.40
CA PHE A 609 9.61 6.15 -40.17
C PHE A 609 8.97 6.69 -38.88
N LYS A 610 7.73 7.17 -38.96
CA LYS A 610 6.99 7.66 -37.79
C LYS A 610 5.58 7.09 -37.79
N PRO A 611 5.08 6.60 -36.66
CA PRO A 611 3.67 6.25 -36.55
C PRO A 611 2.76 7.49 -36.67
N GLU A 612 1.57 7.31 -37.24
CA GLU A 612 0.63 8.41 -37.52
C GLU A 612 0.17 9.13 -36.25
N VAL A 613 -0.15 8.38 -35.18
CA VAL A 613 -0.67 8.93 -33.92
C VAL A 613 0.28 8.59 -32.78
N ALA A 614 1.31 9.42 -32.58
CA ALA A 614 2.31 9.24 -31.52
C ALA A 614 2.85 10.58 -31.02
N GLU A 615 3.13 10.67 -29.72
CA GLU A 615 3.68 11.86 -29.06
C GLU A 615 5.18 11.69 -28.74
N ASP A 616 5.87 12.82 -28.56
CA ASP A 616 7.25 12.91 -28.09
C ASP A 616 8.31 12.10 -28.88
N GLY A 617 7.99 11.60 -30.08
CA GLY A 617 8.89 10.75 -30.88
C GLY A 617 8.76 9.25 -30.60
N ALA A 618 7.71 8.82 -29.89
CA ALA A 618 7.43 7.41 -29.66
C ALA A 618 7.26 6.66 -31.00
N GLY A 619 7.94 5.51 -31.12
CA GLY A 619 7.92 4.67 -32.33
C GLY A 619 8.68 5.23 -33.55
N LEU A 620 9.37 6.38 -33.41
CA LEU A 620 10.19 6.93 -34.48
C LEU A 620 11.40 6.02 -34.77
N ARG A 621 11.72 5.79 -36.05
CA ARG A 621 12.91 5.05 -36.50
C ARG A 621 13.59 5.79 -37.64
N PHE A 622 14.92 5.79 -37.64
CA PHE A 622 15.73 6.21 -38.77
C PHE A 622 16.08 4.98 -39.59
N VAL A 623 15.80 5.03 -40.89
CA VAL A 623 15.96 3.91 -41.81
C VAL A 623 17.08 4.28 -42.77
N HIS A 624 18.13 3.48 -42.81
CA HIS A 624 19.35 3.78 -43.58
C HIS A 624 19.48 2.89 -44.83
N THR A 625 18.79 1.75 -44.87
CA THR A 625 18.86 0.82 -45.99
C THR A 625 17.47 0.38 -46.46
N GLN A 626 17.40 -0.08 -47.71
CA GLN A 626 16.19 -0.63 -48.31
C GLN A 626 15.66 -1.84 -47.53
N GLU A 627 16.55 -2.73 -47.08
CA GLU A 627 16.18 -3.91 -46.31
C GLU A 627 15.54 -3.56 -44.96
N GLN A 628 16.06 -2.54 -44.27
CA GLN A 628 15.46 -2.03 -43.03
C GLN A 628 14.07 -1.46 -43.31
N LEU A 629 13.90 -0.71 -44.40
CA LEU A 629 12.63 -0.11 -44.80
C LEU A 629 11.56 -1.18 -45.03
N GLU A 630 11.88 -2.19 -45.83
CA GLU A 630 10.96 -3.28 -46.15
C GLU A 630 10.54 -4.07 -44.91
N ARG A 631 11.50 -4.36 -44.02
CA ARG A 631 11.23 -5.05 -42.76
C ARG A 631 10.27 -4.26 -41.88
N LEU A 632 10.51 -2.96 -41.71
CA LEU A 632 9.65 -2.09 -40.89
C LEU A 632 8.24 -1.92 -41.49
N VAL A 633 8.15 -1.74 -42.80
CA VAL A 633 6.86 -1.58 -43.51
C VAL A 633 6.01 -2.85 -43.45
N ARG A 634 6.63 -4.03 -43.64
CA ARG A 634 5.93 -5.32 -43.52
C ARG A 634 5.54 -5.64 -42.07
N GLY A 635 6.38 -5.25 -41.11
CA GLY A 635 6.16 -5.46 -39.67
C GLY A 635 5.28 -4.42 -38.98
N ALA A 636 4.80 -3.40 -39.69
CA ALA A 636 4.01 -2.31 -39.11
C ALA A 636 2.68 -2.83 -38.52
N ALA A 637 2.41 -2.49 -37.27
CA ALA A 637 1.20 -2.90 -36.53
C ALA A 637 0.10 -1.82 -36.51
N GLU A 638 0.37 -0.66 -37.10
CA GLU A 638 -0.52 0.49 -37.18
C GLU A 638 -0.14 1.40 -38.35
N ASP A 639 -1.01 2.35 -38.70
CA ASP A 639 -0.74 3.34 -39.76
C ASP A 639 0.48 4.20 -39.43
N PHE A 640 1.27 4.50 -40.46
CA PHE A 640 2.53 5.20 -40.31
C PHE A 640 2.79 6.13 -41.49
N LEU A 641 3.75 7.03 -41.29
CA LEU A 641 4.23 7.94 -42.32
C LEU A 641 5.75 7.79 -42.49
N LEU A 642 6.17 7.90 -43.74
CA LEU A 642 7.56 8.08 -44.12
C LEU A 642 7.80 9.56 -44.36
N GLN A 643 8.94 10.06 -43.90
CA GLN A 643 9.33 11.45 -44.04
C GLN A 643 10.78 11.53 -44.49
N LYS A 644 11.07 12.46 -45.42
CA LYS A 644 12.45 12.75 -45.81
C LYS A 644 13.26 13.18 -44.58
N PHE A 645 14.45 12.63 -44.38
CA PHE A 645 15.34 13.12 -43.34
C PHE A 645 15.90 14.50 -43.72
N ILE A 646 15.78 15.45 -42.81
CA ILE A 646 16.33 16.79 -42.95
C ILE A 646 17.38 17.00 -41.85
N SER A 647 18.63 17.18 -42.26
CA SER A 647 19.75 17.48 -41.35
C SER A 647 19.75 18.95 -40.93
N GLY A 648 20.66 19.32 -40.03
CA GLY A 648 20.80 20.68 -39.53
C GLY A 648 20.19 20.88 -38.14
N PHE A 649 20.20 22.14 -37.70
CA PHE A 649 19.72 22.56 -36.39
C PHE A 649 18.19 22.45 -36.31
N GLU A 650 17.69 21.93 -35.19
CA GLU A 650 16.25 21.81 -34.92
C GLU A 650 15.76 22.95 -34.02
N PHE A 651 14.64 23.56 -34.42
CA PHE A 651 13.99 24.64 -33.69
C PHE A 651 12.49 24.37 -33.57
N GLU A 652 11.91 24.68 -32.42
CA GLU A 652 10.47 24.76 -32.22
C GLU A 652 10.09 26.24 -32.26
N VAL A 653 9.12 26.60 -33.10
CA VAL A 653 8.59 27.97 -33.23
C VAL A 653 7.12 27.98 -32.88
N VAL A 654 6.73 28.78 -31.90
CA VAL A 654 5.32 29.00 -31.55
C VAL A 654 4.85 30.27 -32.23
N TRP A 655 3.80 30.17 -33.04
CA TRP A 655 3.25 31.26 -33.83
C TRP A 655 1.77 31.49 -33.50
N ARG A 656 1.34 32.75 -33.54
CA ARG A 656 -0.06 33.15 -33.36
C ARG A 656 -0.54 34.14 -34.42
N ARG A 657 -1.85 34.15 -34.62
CA ARG A 657 -2.61 35.20 -35.32
C ARG A 657 -3.77 35.64 -34.45
N ASN A 658 -3.93 36.95 -34.27
CA ASN A 658 -5.02 37.50 -33.49
C ASN A 658 -6.36 37.23 -34.20
N PRO A 659 -7.41 36.82 -33.48
CA PRO A 659 -8.68 36.50 -34.11
C PRO A 659 -9.30 37.72 -34.81
N GLY A 660 -9.79 37.54 -36.03
CA GLY A 660 -10.41 38.61 -36.83
C GLY A 660 -9.43 39.61 -37.46
N LYS A 661 -8.12 39.43 -37.30
CA LYS A 661 -7.09 40.28 -37.92
C LYS A 661 -6.26 39.47 -38.93
N ASP A 662 -5.79 40.14 -39.97
CA ASP A 662 -4.84 39.56 -40.92
C ASP A 662 -3.38 39.80 -40.47
N ASP A 663 -3.08 39.45 -39.23
CA ASP A 663 -1.74 39.55 -38.64
C ASP A 663 -1.10 38.16 -38.43
N GLY A 664 0.09 38.14 -37.86
CA GLY A 664 0.84 36.94 -37.53
C GLY A 664 2.13 37.33 -36.82
N SER A 665 2.51 36.58 -35.78
CA SER A 665 3.78 36.81 -35.08
C SER A 665 4.26 35.55 -34.36
N ILE A 666 5.58 35.39 -34.31
CA ILE A 666 6.27 34.39 -33.50
C ILE A 666 6.21 34.83 -32.03
N MET A 667 5.68 33.95 -31.18
CA MET A 667 5.64 34.13 -29.73
C MET A 667 6.92 33.64 -29.05
N ALA A 668 7.50 32.54 -29.53
CA ALA A 668 8.68 31.93 -28.94
C ALA A 668 9.45 31.09 -29.96
N ILE A 669 10.77 31.01 -29.81
CA ILE A 669 11.65 30.10 -30.52
C ILE A 669 12.46 29.30 -29.49
N VAL A 670 12.47 27.99 -29.61
CA VAL A 670 13.24 27.07 -28.75
C VAL A 670 14.16 26.24 -29.63
N GLN A 671 15.47 26.35 -29.42
CA GLN A 671 16.46 25.49 -30.06
C GLN A 671 16.56 24.16 -29.32
N LYS A 672 16.44 23.06 -30.06
CA LYS A 672 16.64 21.70 -29.55
C LYS A 672 18.10 21.30 -29.83
N ARG A 673 18.88 21.04 -28.78
CA ARG A 673 20.30 20.65 -28.88
C ARG A 673 20.52 19.23 -28.39
N ASP A 674 21.33 18.50 -29.14
CA ASP A 674 21.78 17.17 -28.75
C ASP A 674 22.67 17.23 -27.50
N VAL A 675 22.61 16.18 -26.70
CA VAL A 675 23.52 15.93 -25.58
C VAL A 675 24.54 14.92 -26.06
N THR A 676 25.81 15.31 -26.08
CA THR A 676 26.90 14.47 -26.58
C THR A 676 27.97 14.31 -25.53
N VAL A 677 28.55 13.12 -25.43
CA VAL A 677 29.80 12.88 -24.69
C VAL A 677 30.94 12.65 -25.66
N ARG A 678 32.16 12.96 -25.24
CA ARG A 678 33.37 12.76 -26.04
C ARG A 678 34.23 11.69 -25.39
N GLY A 679 34.64 10.69 -26.16
CA GLY A 679 35.54 9.66 -25.69
C GLY A 679 36.93 10.23 -25.36
N ASP A 680 37.52 9.70 -24.30
CA ASP A 680 38.90 9.94 -23.88
C ASP A 680 39.82 8.76 -24.23
N GLY A 681 39.25 7.63 -24.69
CA GLY A 681 39.99 6.41 -25.02
C GLY A 681 40.24 5.48 -23.82
N GLU A 682 39.80 5.86 -22.61
CA GLU A 682 40.04 5.10 -21.38
C GLU A 682 38.73 4.71 -20.69
N GLN A 683 37.77 5.62 -20.62
CA GLN A 683 36.52 5.46 -19.89
C GLN A 683 35.43 4.81 -20.74
N THR A 684 34.60 4.03 -20.07
CA THR A 684 33.39 3.44 -20.65
C THR A 684 32.32 4.51 -20.91
N LEU A 685 31.38 4.23 -21.81
CA LEU A 685 30.24 5.12 -22.07
C LEU A 685 29.43 5.42 -20.79
N GLU A 686 29.25 4.45 -19.89
CA GLU A 686 28.60 4.69 -18.59
C GLU A 686 29.36 5.71 -17.75
N GLU A 687 30.68 5.58 -17.63
CA GLU A 687 31.52 6.50 -16.87
C GLU A 687 31.49 7.91 -17.45
N LEU A 688 31.59 8.03 -18.78
CA LEU A 688 31.49 9.31 -19.50
C LEU A 688 30.13 10.00 -19.26
N ILE A 689 29.02 9.25 -19.26
CA ILE A 689 27.69 9.79 -18.93
C ILE A 689 27.65 10.31 -17.49
N TRP A 690 28.23 9.57 -16.54
CA TRP A 690 28.25 10.00 -15.14
C TRP A 690 29.16 11.20 -14.90
N LEU A 691 30.27 11.32 -15.63
CA LEU A 691 31.25 12.40 -15.51
C LEU A 691 30.77 13.70 -16.16
N ASP A 692 30.10 13.61 -17.30
CA ASP A 692 29.65 14.77 -18.05
C ASP A 692 28.68 15.63 -17.24
N GLU A 693 28.91 16.94 -17.26
CA GLU A 693 28.14 17.90 -16.46
C GLU A 693 26.70 18.07 -16.93
N VAL A 694 26.38 17.71 -18.16
CA VAL A 694 25.02 17.85 -18.70
C VAL A 694 24.31 16.51 -18.66
N ALA A 695 24.99 15.44 -19.08
CA ALA A 695 24.44 14.09 -19.17
C ALA A 695 24.07 13.53 -17.80
N VAL A 696 24.85 13.84 -16.75
CA VAL A 696 24.61 13.36 -15.38
C VAL A 696 23.19 13.69 -14.90
N SER A 697 22.65 14.86 -15.28
CA SER A 697 21.32 15.32 -14.87
C SER A 697 20.18 14.42 -15.37
N ARG A 698 20.44 13.64 -16.43
CA ARG A 698 19.52 12.66 -17.03
C ARG A 698 20.19 11.30 -17.22
N ALA A 699 21.18 10.95 -16.40
CA ALA A 699 21.96 9.71 -16.55
C ALA A 699 21.06 8.47 -16.64
N ASN A 700 20.04 8.34 -15.78
CA ASN A 700 19.10 7.21 -15.82
C ASN A 700 18.35 7.06 -17.16
N LEU A 701 18.13 8.14 -17.91
CA LEU A 701 17.56 8.07 -19.26
C LEU A 701 18.61 7.50 -20.22
N PHE A 702 19.79 8.13 -20.27
CA PHE A 702 20.85 7.74 -21.20
C PHE A 702 21.37 6.32 -20.95
N LEU A 703 21.50 5.91 -19.69
CA LEU A 703 21.88 4.53 -19.34
C LEU A 703 20.88 3.50 -19.84
N ARG A 704 19.59 3.83 -19.85
CA ARG A 704 18.55 2.95 -20.42
C ARG A 704 18.60 2.93 -21.94
N CYS A 705 18.78 4.09 -22.57
CA CYS A 705 18.88 4.20 -24.02
C CYS A 705 20.10 3.44 -24.59
N HIS A 706 21.23 3.46 -23.87
CA HIS A 706 22.50 2.88 -24.29
C HIS A 706 22.84 1.56 -23.57
N ALA A 707 21.85 0.88 -22.99
CA ALA A 707 22.06 -0.26 -22.08
C ALA A 707 22.95 -1.39 -22.64
N ARG A 708 23.01 -1.55 -23.97
CA ARG A 708 23.85 -2.55 -24.65
C ARG A 708 25.32 -2.16 -24.77
N ASP A 709 25.61 -0.86 -24.84
CA ASP A 709 26.94 -0.30 -25.14
C ASP A 709 27.62 0.36 -23.95
N LEU A 710 27.00 0.31 -22.75
CA LEU A 710 27.50 1.01 -21.56
C LEU A 710 28.95 0.68 -21.20
N ASN A 711 29.38 -0.55 -21.43
CA ASN A 711 30.73 -1.03 -21.10
C ASN A 711 31.75 -0.76 -22.22
N ARG A 712 31.33 -0.17 -23.35
CA ARG A 712 32.22 0.13 -24.47
C ARG A 712 33.07 1.36 -24.12
N VAL A 713 34.39 1.23 -24.26
CA VAL A 713 35.32 2.36 -24.21
C VAL A 713 35.22 3.16 -25.51
N ILE A 714 34.97 4.46 -25.40
CA ILE A 714 34.81 5.33 -26.57
C ILE A 714 36.18 5.89 -26.98
N PRO A 715 36.65 5.65 -28.22
CA PRO A 715 37.91 6.18 -28.72
C PRO A 715 38.10 7.67 -28.49
N ALA A 716 39.35 8.07 -28.21
CA ALA A 716 39.71 9.45 -27.94
C ALA A 716 39.22 10.38 -29.07
N GLY A 717 38.43 11.38 -28.70
CA GLY A 717 37.92 12.40 -29.60
C GLY A 717 36.64 12.06 -30.35
N GLN A 718 36.20 10.79 -30.36
CA GLN A 718 34.93 10.37 -30.94
C GLN A 718 33.76 10.95 -30.13
N LYS A 719 32.77 11.53 -30.82
CA LYS A 719 31.55 12.04 -30.19
C LYS A 719 30.45 10.98 -30.25
N VAL A 720 29.75 10.81 -29.14
CA VAL A 720 28.57 9.94 -29.03
C VAL A 720 27.38 10.80 -28.63
N THR A 721 26.35 10.81 -29.47
CA THR A 721 25.07 11.47 -29.16
C THR A 721 24.25 10.58 -28.24
N LEU A 722 23.88 11.10 -27.09
CA LEU A 722 23.18 10.35 -26.05
C LEU A 722 21.66 10.36 -26.24
N ASN A 723 21.11 11.45 -26.75
CA ASN A 723 19.67 11.58 -26.99
C ASN A 723 19.24 10.83 -28.25
N LEU A 724 18.05 10.23 -28.21
CA LEU A 724 17.51 9.43 -29.32
C LEU A 724 16.83 10.30 -30.40
N THR A 725 16.22 11.41 -29.99
CA THR A 725 15.56 12.38 -30.87
C THR A 725 15.77 13.80 -30.34
N GLY A 726 15.36 14.81 -31.12
CA GLY A 726 15.34 16.21 -30.69
C GLY A 726 14.30 16.56 -29.63
N SER A 727 13.50 15.58 -29.16
CA SER A 727 12.54 15.81 -28.08
C SER A 727 13.21 15.83 -26.71
N TYR A 728 12.73 16.70 -25.82
CA TYR A 728 13.16 16.75 -24.43
C TYR A 728 12.97 15.40 -23.71
N GLY A 729 11.87 14.70 -23.97
CA GLY A 729 11.56 13.39 -23.39
C GLY A 729 12.60 12.32 -23.74
N HIS A 730 13.32 12.51 -24.85
CA HIS A 730 14.39 11.65 -25.34
C HIS A 730 15.80 12.18 -25.02
N GLY A 731 15.90 13.21 -24.19
CA GLY A 731 17.18 13.70 -23.66
C GLY A 731 17.76 14.92 -24.38
N ALA A 732 17.08 15.50 -25.36
CA ALA A 732 17.52 16.76 -25.96
C ALA A 732 17.42 17.93 -24.96
N ARG A 733 18.26 18.95 -25.13
CA ARG A 733 18.16 20.21 -24.37
C ARG A 733 17.29 21.20 -25.12
N CYS A 734 16.44 21.90 -24.39
CA CYS A 734 15.58 22.94 -24.93
C CYS A 734 16.10 24.30 -24.44
N LEU A 735 16.42 25.19 -25.37
CA LEU A 735 16.98 26.51 -25.09
C LEU A 735 16.16 27.60 -25.79
N HIS A 736 15.63 28.55 -25.04
CA HIS A 736 14.89 29.69 -25.56
C HIS A 736 15.82 30.63 -26.30
N ARG A 737 15.48 30.96 -27.54
CA ARG A 737 16.29 31.75 -28.47
C ARG A 737 15.51 32.89 -29.08
N HIS A 738 14.96 33.75 -28.22
CA HIS A 738 14.22 34.96 -28.63
C HIS A 738 15.08 35.90 -29.49
N ASP A 739 16.40 35.88 -29.28
CA ASP A 739 17.40 36.63 -30.06
C ASP A 739 17.47 36.24 -31.55
N LEU A 740 16.82 35.14 -31.95
CA LEU A 740 16.75 34.67 -33.34
C LEU A 740 15.55 35.22 -34.10
N ILE A 741 14.60 35.89 -33.45
CA ILE A 741 13.43 36.46 -34.12
C ILE A 741 13.85 37.71 -34.89
N THR A 742 13.89 37.59 -36.21
CA THR A 742 14.10 38.68 -37.17
C THR A 742 12.80 38.99 -37.91
N VAL A 743 12.73 40.15 -38.56
CA VAL A 743 11.56 40.53 -39.38
C VAL A 743 11.37 39.55 -40.54
N GLU A 744 12.48 39.09 -41.14
CA GLU A 744 12.49 38.13 -42.24
C GLU A 744 11.96 36.77 -41.82
N LEU A 745 12.40 36.24 -40.67
CA LEU A 745 11.93 34.97 -40.14
C LEU A 745 10.45 35.04 -39.76
N ASP A 746 10.04 36.09 -39.05
CA ASP A 746 8.65 36.28 -38.65
C ASP A 746 7.70 36.38 -39.86
N THR A 747 8.14 37.10 -40.90
CA THR A 747 7.42 37.21 -42.17
C THR A 747 7.35 35.85 -42.87
N ALA A 748 8.46 35.12 -42.96
CA ALA A 748 8.51 33.82 -43.64
C ALA A 748 7.62 32.77 -42.95
N VAL A 749 7.66 32.69 -41.62
CA VAL A 749 6.79 31.80 -40.82
C VAL A 749 5.33 32.23 -40.95
N THR A 750 5.03 33.53 -40.89
CA THR A 750 3.68 34.04 -41.05
C THR A 750 3.11 33.73 -42.44
N GLN A 751 3.89 33.90 -43.50
CA GLN A 751 3.49 33.53 -44.86
C GLN A 751 3.23 32.03 -45.00
N PHE A 752 4.07 31.19 -44.39
CA PHE A 752 3.88 29.75 -44.35
C PHE A 752 2.59 29.37 -43.61
N ALA A 753 2.36 29.95 -42.42
CA ALA A 753 1.19 29.69 -41.59
C ALA A 753 -0.12 30.17 -42.24
N LYS A 754 -0.13 31.38 -42.83
CA LYS A 754 -1.30 31.97 -43.49
C LYS A 754 -1.77 31.20 -44.72
N ARG A 755 -0.94 30.31 -45.29
CA ARG A 755 -1.35 29.41 -46.38
C ARG A 755 -2.50 28.49 -45.99
N PHE A 756 -2.72 28.30 -44.68
CA PHE A 756 -3.85 27.56 -44.16
C PHE A 756 -4.95 28.47 -43.58
N PRO A 757 -6.08 28.66 -44.30
CA PRO A 757 -7.20 29.45 -43.80
C PRO A 757 -7.72 28.87 -42.48
N GLY A 758 -7.95 29.73 -41.49
CA GLY A 758 -8.41 29.30 -40.16
C GLY A 758 -7.33 28.80 -39.19
N LEU A 759 -6.03 28.93 -39.50
CA LEU A 759 -4.96 28.71 -38.53
C LEU A 759 -4.73 29.94 -37.63
N HIS A 760 -4.99 29.84 -36.33
CA HIS A 760 -4.78 30.96 -35.39
C HIS A 760 -3.64 30.74 -34.41
N PHE A 761 -3.29 29.49 -34.14
CA PHE A 761 -2.22 29.15 -33.21
C PHE A 761 -1.54 27.88 -33.70
N ALA A 762 -0.21 27.88 -33.82
CA ALA A 762 0.52 26.71 -34.28
C ALA A 762 1.90 26.62 -33.64
N ARG A 763 2.36 25.38 -33.46
CA ARG A 763 3.76 25.05 -33.18
C ARG A 763 4.36 24.46 -34.43
N PHE A 764 5.44 25.05 -34.94
CA PHE A 764 6.18 24.51 -36.06
C PHE A 764 7.53 23.97 -35.58
N ASP A 765 7.83 22.71 -35.86
CA ASP A 765 9.20 22.20 -35.74
C ASP A 765 9.91 22.43 -37.07
N LEU A 766 10.98 23.22 -37.02
CA LEU A 766 11.78 23.69 -38.14
C LEU A 766 13.17 23.07 -38.12
N ARG A 767 13.72 22.85 -39.31
CA ARG A 767 15.12 22.50 -39.53
C ARG A 767 15.79 23.56 -40.40
N ALA A 768 17.00 23.96 -40.04
CA ALA A 768 17.83 24.88 -40.82
C ALA A 768 19.30 24.45 -40.79
N ASN A 769 20.03 24.68 -41.89
CA ASN A 769 21.44 24.29 -41.99
C ASN A 769 22.35 25.15 -41.10
N SER A 770 21.96 26.40 -40.87
CA SER A 770 22.67 27.37 -40.04
C SER A 770 21.70 28.27 -39.28
N ILE A 771 22.21 29.00 -38.29
CA ILE A 771 21.42 30.00 -37.56
C ILE A 771 21.08 31.18 -38.48
N GLU A 772 21.99 31.53 -39.38
CA GLU A 772 21.87 32.59 -40.36
C GLU A 772 20.79 32.27 -41.39
N ASP A 773 20.70 31.01 -41.84
CA ASP A 773 19.61 30.55 -42.71
C ASP A 773 18.24 30.69 -42.04
N LEU A 774 18.14 30.28 -40.76
CA LEU A 774 16.91 30.45 -40.00
C LEU A 774 16.52 31.93 -39.92
N LYS A 775 17.45 32.81 -39.53
CA LYS A 775 17.20 34.27 -39.45
C LYS A 775 16.79 34.87 -40.79
N ALA A 776 17.28 34.32 -41.90
CA ALA A 776 16.90 34.75 -43.24
C ALA A 776 15.58 34.12 -43.75
N GLY A 777 14.86 33.39 -42.91
CA GLY A 777 13.61 32.73 -43.28
C GLY A 777 13.77 31.48 -44.15
N ARG A 778 14.99 30.92 -44.26
CA ARG A 778 15.29 29.68 -44.97
C ARG A 778 15.25 28.50 -44.00
N PHE A 779 14.13 27.78 -44.00
CA PHE A 779 13.90 26.63 -43.13
C PHE A 779 13.02 25.59 -43.80
N THR A 780 13.03 24.38 -43.24
CA THR A 780 12.13 23.29 -43.59
C THR A 780 11.29 22.89 -42.38
N VAL A 781 9.97 22.90 -42.50
CA VAL A 781 9.02 22.48 -41.47
C VAL A 781 8.90 20.96 -41.49
N THR A 782 9.24 20.31 -40.39
CA THR A 782 9.18 18.85 -40.23
C THR A 782 7.94 18.39 -39.47
N GLU A 783 7.36 19.24 -38.63
CA GLU A 783 6.16 18.93 -37.85
C GLU A 783 5.30 20.18 -37.61
N VAL A 784 3.99 19.99 -37.53
CA VAL A 784 3.01 21.03 -37.18
C VAL A 784 2.19 20.52 -36.00
N GLY A 785 2.24 21.23 -34.88
CA GLY A 785 1.37 21.04 -33.72
C GLY A 785 0.29 22.12 -33.67
N GLY A 786 -0.89 21.76 -33.16
CA GLY A 786 -2.03 22.68 -33.07
C GLY A 786 -2.29 23.21 -31.67
N CYS A 787 -3.56 23.24 -31.28
CA CYS A 787 -4.03 23.87 -30.06
C CYS A 787 -3.53 23.16 -28.79
N CYS A 788 -3.31 23.93 -27.71
CA CYS A 788 -2.88 23.44 -26.39
C CYS A 788 -1.63 22.54 -26.37
N HIS A 789 -0.83 22.51 -27.44
CA HIS A 789 0.47 21.88 -27.40
C HIS A 789 1.36 22.69 -26.46
N VAL A 790 1.79 22.06 -25.36
CA VAL A 790 2.65 22.75 -24.39
C VAL A 790 4.03 22.87 -25.02
N SER A 791 4.52 24.11 -25.16
CA SER A 791 5.84 24.35 -25.74
C SER A 791 6.94 23.69 -24.90
N SER A 792 7.99 23.25 -25.58
CA SER A 792 9.23 22.77 -24.95
C SER A 792 9.88 23.84 -24.05
N LEU A 793 9.43 25.10 -24.14
CA LEU A 793 9.80 26.20 -23.26
C LEU A 793 9.55 25.91 -21.77
N LEU A 794 8.57 25.06 -21.43
CA LEU A 794 8.33 24.66 -20.04
C LEU A 794 9.49 23.85 -19.45
N ARG A 795 10.27 23.22 -20.32
CA ARG A 795 11.47 22.43 -20.03
C ARG A 795 12.76 23.19 -20.32
N ASP A 796 12.66 24.49 -20.59
CA ASP A 796 13.79 25.33 -20.92
C ASP A 796 14.80 25.42 -19.78
N GLU A 797 16.09 25.35 -20.14
CA GLU A 797 17.19 25.47 -19.18
C GLU A 797 17.78 26.88 -19.11
N SER A 798 17.41 27.78 -20.04
CA SER A 798 17.99 29.13 -20.17
C SER A 798 17.24 30.20 -19.37
N LEU A 799 15.93 30.02 -19.16
CA LEU A 799 15.04 30.94 -18.48
C LEU A 799 14.83 30.53 -17.03
N ARG A 800 14.48 31.53 -16.21
CA ARG A 800 13.91 31.27 -14.89
C ARG A 800 12.55 30.59 -15.06
N PHE A 801 12.27 29.61 -14.23
CA PHE A 801 11.03 28.84 -14.23
C PHE A 801 9.75 29.69 -14.34
N SER A 802 9.68 30.79 -13.59
CA SER A 802 8.54 31.72 -13.62
C SER A 802 8.31 32.33 -15.00
N ARG A 803 9.38 32.72 -15.71
CA ARG A 803 9.31 33.29 -17.06
C ARG A 803 8.90 32.26 -18.11
N SER A 804 9.40 31.02 -18.00
CA SER A 804 8.96 29.91 -18.85
C SER A 804 7.45 29.67 -18.70
N TYR A 805 6.97 29.67 -17.46
CA TYR A 805 5.54 29.54 -17.16
C TYR A 805 4.71 30.71 -17.69
N GLU A 806 5.17 31.94 -17.49
CA GLU A 806 4.49 33.14 -17.99
C GLU A 806 4.35 33.10 -19.52
N ALA A 807 5.42 32.73 -20.23
CA ALA A 807 5.41 32.60 -21.68
C ALA A 807 4.47 31.50 -22.17
N VAL A 808 4.51 30.30 -21.56
CA VAL A 808 3.58 29.21 -21.88
C VAL A 808 2.13 29.60 -21.55
N TRP A 809 1.90 30.36 -20.48
CA TRP A 809 0.57 30.86 -20.15
C TRP A 809 0.05 31.87 -21.18
N GLY A 810 0.93 32.73 -21.70
CA GLY A 810 0.63 33.62 -22.81
C GLY A 810 0.22 32.85 -24.09
N GLN A 811 0.94 31.77 -24.40
CA GLN A 811 0.62 30.88 -25.52
C GLN A 811 -0.77 30.22 -25.36
N LEU A 812 -1.05 29.67 -24.17
CA LEU A 812 -2.35 29.05 -23.87
C LEU A 812 -3.50 30.05 -23.95
N ARG A 813 -3.30 31.27 -23.44
CA ARG A 813 -4.29 32.34 -23.54
C ARG A 813 -4.59 32.69 -24.99
N ALA A 814 -3.57 32.86 -25.83
CA ALA A 814 -3.76 33.14 -27.26
C ALA A 814 -4.53 32.00 -27.96
N CYS A 815 -4.20 30.75 -27.64
CA CYS A 815 -4.92 29.58 -28.16
C CYS A 815 -6.40 29.57 -27.74
N LEU A 816 -6.70 29.88 -26.48
CA LEU A 816 -8.07 29.90 -25.95
C LEU A 816 -8.89 31.09 -26.48
N GLU A 817 -8.27 32.26 -26.65
CA GLU A 817 -8.89 33.43 -27.27
C GLU A 817 -9.30 33.12 -28.72
N ALA A 818 -8.44 32.46 -29.48
CA ALA A 818 -8.78 31.98 -30.82
C ALA A 818 -9.94 30.98 -30.82
N GLY A 819 -9.92 30.03 -29.89
CA GLY A 819 -11.01 29.06 -29.72
C GLY A 819 -12.35 29.71 -29.40
N ALA A 820 -12.37 30.64 -28.42
CA ALA A 820 -13.56 31.39 -28.04
C ALA A 820 -14.10 32.25 -29.20
N TYR A 821 -13.21 32.90 -29.97
CA TYR A 821 -13.59 33.65 -31.15
C TYR A 821 -14.26 32.76 -32.21
N ASN A 822 -13.66 31.62 -32.56
CA ASN A 822 -14.24 30.72 -33.57
C ASN A 822 -15.61 30.18 -33.15
N LEU A 823 -15.79 29.89 -31.86
CA LEU A 823 -17.11 29.51 -31.33
C LEU A 823 -18.13 30.63 -31.42
N SER A 824 -17.72 31.90 -31.27
CA SER A 824 -18.59 33.07 -31.50
C SER A 824 -19.00 33.20 -32.96
N GLN A 825 -18.14 32.76 -33.89
CA GLN A 825 -18.41 32.68 -35.34
C GLN A 825 -19.24 31.45 -35.75
N LYS A 826 -19.89 30.77 -34.79
CA LYS A 826 -20.72 29.58 -34.99
C LYS A 826 -19.97 28.37 -35.58
N VAL A 827 -18.65 28.27 -35.41
CA VAL A 827 -17.91 27.03 -35.67
C VAL A 827 -18.43 25.93 -34.74
N ARG A 828 -18.59 24.71 -35.28
CA ARG A 828 -19.05 23.54 -34.51
C ARG A 828 -18.03 23.21 -33.40
N PRO A 829 -18.46 23.15 -32.12
CA PRO A 829 -17.56 22.78 -31.04
C PRO A 829 -17.17 21.31 -31.14
N VAL A 830 -15.96 20.99 -30.69
CA VAL A 830 -15.50 19.61 -30.55
C VAL A 830 -16.25 18.96 -29.38
N PRO A 831 -16.93 17.82 -29.59
CA PRO A 831 -17.59 17.07 -28.53
C PRO A 831 -16.59 16.52 -27.49
N LEU A 832 -16.98 16.48 -26.22
CA LEU A 832 -16.11 16.01 -25.13
C LEU A 832 -15.75 14.52 -25.28
N ASP A 833 -16.67 13.70 -25.78
CA ASP A 833 -16.47 12.28 -26.04
C ASP A 833 -15.44 12.05 -27.16
N GLU A 834 -15.47 12.85 -28.22
CA GLU A 834 -14.47 12.81 -29.30
C GLU A 834 -13.08 13.20 -28.79
N LEU A 835 -12.99 14.27 -27.98
CA LEU A 835 -11.74 14.69 -27.33
C LEU A 835 -11.16 13.57 -26.43
N MET A 836 -12.00 12.96 -25.60
CA MET A 836 -11.58 11.90 -24.68
C MET A 836 -11.16 10.62 -25.41
N ALA A 837 -11.85 10.26 -26.49
CA ALA A 837 -11.50 9.10 -27.31
C ALA A 837 -10.11 9.26 -27.94
N ARG A 838 -9.80 10.43 -28.50
CA ARG A 838 -8.49 10.74 -29.09
C ARG A 838 -7.38 10.81 -28.06
N TRP A 839 -7.66 11.40 -26.90
CA TRP A 839 -6.71 11.42 -25.78
C TRP A 839 -6.37 10.01 -25.29
N SER A 840 -7.36 9.11 -25.21
CA SER A 840 -7.15 7.71 -24.87
C SER A 840 -6.30 6.97 -25.91
N GLN A 841 -6.52 7.24 -27.21
CA GLN A 841 -5.79 6.61 -28.32
C GLN A 841 -4.30 6.98 -28.30
N ALA A 842 -3.97 8.25 -28.02
CA ALA A 842 -2.57 8.68 -27.92
C ALA A 842 -1.84 8.03 -26.73
N ARG A 843 -2.56 7.77 -25.62
CA ARG A 843 -2.00 7.21 -24.38
C ARG A 843 -1.91 5.68 -24.34
N SER A 844 -2.55 4.96 -25.25
CA SER A 844 -2.58 3.49 -25.23
C SER A 844 -1.29 2.83 -25.75
N ARG A 845 -0.30 3.59 -26.23
CA ARG A 845 1.00 3.06 -26.65
C ARG A 845 1.88 2.74 -25.44
N HIS A 846 2.39 1.51 -25.39
CA HIS A 846 3.28 1.03 -24.35
C HIS A 846 4.77 1.02 -24.75
N ASP A 847 5.08 1.39 -25.99
CA ASP A 847 6.46 1.43 -26.49
C ASP A 847 7.12 2.74 -26.07
N GLU A 848 7.60 2.76 -24.83
CA GLU A 848 8.59 3.74 -24.39
C GLU A 848 9.92 3.42 -25.09
N PHE A 849 10.51 4.42 -25.74
CA PHE A 849 11.84 4.45 -26.37
C PHE A 849 11.90 4.04 -27.85
N ALA A 850 12.40 4.97 -28.67
CA ALA A 850 12.97 4.67 -29.96
C ALA A 850 14.27 3.87 -29.75
N VAL A 851 14.20 2.54 -29.83
CA VAL A 851 15.42 1.73 -29.92
C VAL A 851 15.98 1.97 -31.31
N SER A 852 17.12 2.66 -31.43
CA SER A 852 17.88 2.63 -32.67
C SER A 852 18.31 1.18 -32.88
N GLU A 853 17.82 0.53 -33.93
CA GLU A 853 18.41 -0.71 -34.47
C GLU A 853 19.73 -0.38 -35.19
N GLU A 854 20.54 0.51 -34.64
CA GLU A 854 21.95 0.56 -35.02
C GLU A 854 22.64 -0.53 -34.20
N LEU A 855 22.72 -1.71 -34.84
CA LEU A 855 23.32 -3.01 -34.46
C LEU A 855 22.33 -4.15 -34.17
#